data_AF-A0A417U4G1-F1
#
_entry.id   AF-A0A417U4G1-F1
#
_cell.length_a   1.000
_cell.length_b   1.000
_cell.length_c   1.000
_cell.angle_alpha   90.00
_cell.angle_beta   90.00
_cell.angle_gamma   90.00
#
_symmetry.space_group_name_H-M   'P 1'
#
loop_
_entity.id
_entity.type
_entity.pdbx_description
1 polymer ?
#
loop_
_entity_poly.entity_id
_entity_poly.type
_entity_poly.pdbx_seq_one_letter_code
_entity_poly.pdbx_strand_id
1 'polypeptide(L)'
;MKKMVLDHKAYEETARQAVAEGQVLLINEEHTLPLQEGTRLAMFGRMQFHYYKSGTGSGGMVNVSKVTGILDALKESGQVILDPQVLSAYEAWVKEHPFDAGVGWGNEPWCQVEMELPEELVSEAAARNDAALVIIGRTAGEDQDNKNQEGSYLLTEKEKDMLSKVRKHFERLILVLNTGNIMDMDFIEEYHPQALLYAWQGGMVGGYGTADVLLGKTCPSGRLTDTIAYKITDYPSDANFGNRDRDLYEEDIYVGYRYFETAAKERVRYPFGFGLSYTDFRIWDVSFSAGEKDAEITFTVQNIGTVPGKEVVQVYVTAPEGALSKPEKVLAGFAKTRELKPGLKEQMRIAIPYESFASYDETGTSGFASSYILEKGEYLFHIGRNVRETEVAGSFTLEETVCLASLSQALAPVTPFERMRFIREKDGAVHKVMEAAPLRKKNPAEKRKELLPEELPFTGDQGYRLIDVKEGRVSMDAFVAQFNDDDLSCIIRGEGMGSPKVTPGTAAAFGGVSEELAHFGIPCGCCSDGPSGMRLDSGMKAFSLPNGTLLASTFNTALVEKLYSFTGIEMVKNKIDALLGPGMNIHRHPLNGRNFEYFSEDPFVTGKMAAAMIRGLKSAGVTGTAKHFCANNQETGRSTVDSVISERALREIYLKGFEMAVREAGADSIMTTYGSVNGLWTAGSYDLNTTVLRGEWGFQGIVMTDWWAKINDEGEEPRINNFAAMAKAQNDLYMVCTDASINDSDDNTLSSLKAGTLTRGELQRNAANICGFLMNTHALERMEGIQTSVEVIGETDQEITSDAEVTYYKVEDEISISLDGVDTGKDKDFVFALDLQKLGGYRVEVTAKSDLSELAQLPATLIYQSVPMAVFSFNGTGGEWKTIKRKVVFHNKYAVLRLYFAQNGLEVQKITFRFDRELERKNDVIEAYVNSND
;
A
#
# COMPACT_ATOMS: atom_id res chain seq x y z
N MET A 1 6.83 22.18 25.76
CA MET A 1 7.22 22.09 24.34
C MET A 1 7.99 20.78 24.17
N LYS A 2 7.44 19.82 23.42
CA LYS A 2 8.16 18.60 23.03
C LYS A 2 8.99 18.93 21.79
N LYS A 3 10.25 18.49 21.74
CA LYS A 3 11.13 18.73 20.58
C LYS A 3 11.51 17.39 19.96
N MET A 4 11.35 17.29 18.64
CA MET A 4 11.76 16.15 17.84
C MET A 4 12.76 16.63 16.79
N VAL A 5 13.65 15.75 16.36
CA VAL A 5 14.64 16.03 15.31
C VAL A 5 14.42 15.05 14.17
N LEU A 6 14.17 15.57 12.98
CA LEU A 6 14.17 14.80 11.73
C LEU A 6 15.53 14.99 11.06
N ASP A 7 16.39 13.97 11.15
CA ASP A 7 17.64 13.93 10.40
C ASP A 7 17.36 13.45 8.97
N HIS A 8 17.27 14.40 8.04
CA HIS A 8 16.90 14.13 6.65
C HIS A 8 17.92 13.21 5.96
N LYS A 9 19.21 13.37 6.28
CA LYS A 9 20.26 12.52 5.72
C LYS A 9 20.16 11.09 6.23
N ALA A 10 19.90 10.89 7.53
CA ALA A 10 19.70 9.56 8.08
C ALA A 10 18.42 8.89 7.54
N TYR A 11 17.38 9.67 7.26
CA TYR A 11 16.16 9.20 6.60
C TYR A 11 16.47 8.73 5.17
N GLU A 12 17.21 9.54 4.40
CA GLU A 12 17.69 9.20 3.05
C GLU A 12 18.54 7.93 3.03
N GLU A 13 19.55 7.84 3.91
CA GLU A 13 20.44 6.69 4.02
C GLU A 13 19.67 5.42 4.43
N THR A 14 18.68 5.53 5.32
CA THR A 14 17.85 4.40 5.76
C THR A 14 16.93 3.94 4.63
N ALA A 15 16.33 4.85 3.85
CA ALA A 15 15.53 4.52 2.68
C ALA A 15 16.38 3.87 1.58
N ARG A 16 17.57 4.41 1.29
CA ARG A 16 18.54 3.85 0.36
C ARG A 16 18.98 2.44 0.77
N GLN A 17 19.22 2.22 2.06
CA GLN A 17 19.52 0.90 2.61
C GLN A 17 18.33 -0.07 2.43
N ALA A 18 17.10 0.39 2.70
CA ALA A 18 15.90 -0.41 2.47
C ALA A 18 15.78 -0.82 0.99
N VAL A 19 16.02 0.10 0.06
CA VAL A 19 16.09 -0.20 -1.38
C VAL A 19 17.08 -1.31 -1.66
N ALA A 20 18.35 -1.15 -1.26
CA ALA A 20 19.40 -2.12 -1.54
C ALA A 20 19.14 -3.49 -0.89
N GLU A 21 18.57 -3.53 0.32
CA GLU A 21 18.23 -4.77 1.01
C GLU A 21 16.99 -5.48 0.48
N GLY A 22 16.09 -4.76 -0.21
CA GLY A 22 14.85 -5.31 -0.78
C GLY A 22 15.00 -5.81 -2.21
N GLN A 23 16.13 -5.53 -2.88
CA GLN A 23 16.36 -6.03 -4.24
C GLN A 23 16.65 -7.53 -4.24
N VAL A 24 16.04 -8.24 -5.18
CA VAL A 24 16.14 -9.70 -5.26
C VAL A 24 16.93 -10.10 -6.50
N LEU A 25 18.15 -10.58 -6.28
CA LEU A 25 18.99 -11.11 -7.34
C LEU A 25 18.53 -12.54 -7.65
N LEU A 26 18.18 -12.84 -8.89
CA LEU A 26 17.66 -14.14 -9.31
C LEU A 26 18.67 -14.97 -10.11
N ILE A 27 19.46 -14.29 -10.95
CA ILE A 27 20.52 -14.89 -11.77
C ILE A 27 21.78 -14.06 -11.60
N ASN A 28 22.93 -14.71 -11.48
CA ASN A 28 24.25 -14.07 -11.50
C ASN A 28 25.33 -15.07 -11.96
N GLU A 29 25.34 -15.37 -13.25
CA GLU A 29 26.30 -16.27 -13.87
C GLU A 29 27.67 -15.61 -14.00
N GLU A 30 28.72 -16.40 -13.83
CA GLU A 30 30.12 -16.00 -13.98
C GLU A 30 30.51 -14.73 -13.18
N HIS A 31 29.81 -14.46 -12.08
CA HIS A 31 29.99 -13.24 -11.27
C HIS A 31 29.86 -11.95 -12.10
N THR A 32 28.89 -11.93 -13.03
CA THR A 32 28.60 -10.75 -13.88
C THR A 32 28.29 -9.50 -13.06
N LEU A 33 27.58 -9.66 -11.95
CA LEU A 33 27.48 -8.67 -10.89
C LEU A 33 28.32 -9.08 -9.67
N PRO A 34 28.93 -8.11 -8.95
CA PRO A 34 28.84 -6.67 -9.18
C PRO A 34 29.72 -6.17 -10.35
N LEU A 35 29.31 -5.06 -10.96
CA LEU A 35 30.08 -4.32 -11.95
C LEU A 35 31.39 -3.84 -11.33
N GLN A 36 32.50 -4.08 -12.03
CA GLN A 36 33.82 -3.66 -11.58
C GLN A 36 34.08 -2.18 -11.92
N GLU A 37 34.89 -1.50 -11.12
CA GLU A 37 35.31 -0.13 -11.42
C GLU A 37 35.97 -0.02 -12.81
N GLY A 38 35.58 0.99 -13.59
CA GLY A 38 36.04 1.21 -14.96
C GLY A 38 35.33 0.36 -16.02
N THR A 39 34.34 -0.47 -15.64
CA THR A 39 33.51 -1.23 -16.60
C THR A 39 32.86 -0.27 -17.60
N ARG A 40 33.04 -0.52 -18.91
CA ARG A 40 32.36 0.21 -19.98
C ARG A 40 30.96 -0.38 -20.19
N LEU A 41 29.93 0.43 -20.00
CA LEU A 41 28.55 -0.04 -19.89
C LEU A 41 27.65 0.64 -20.93
N ALA A 42 27.00 -0.16 -21.77
CA ALA A 42 25.89 0.29 -22.61
C ALA A 42 24.56 0.12 -21.86
N MET A 43 23.86 1.23 -21.58
CA MET A 43 22.55 1.19 -20.92
C MET A 43 21.41 1.30 -21.94
N PHE A 44 20.54 0.30 -21.94
CA PHE A 44 19.37 0.21 -22.82
C PHE A 44 18.07 0.24 -22.00
N GLY A 45 16.98 0.54 -22.71
CA GLY A 45 15.65 0.74 -22.15
C GLY A 45 15.37 2.20 -21.83
N ARG A 46 14.26 2.76 -22.32
CA ARG A 46 13.92 4.18 -22.14
C ARG A 46 13.69 4.57 -20.68
N MET A 47 13.36 3.57 -19.84
CA MET A 47 13.02 3.76 -18.43
C MET A 47 14.23 4.17 -17.58
N GLN A 48 15.44 4.13 -18.13
CA GLN A 48 16.62 4.73 -17.51
C GLN A 48 16.49 6.25 -17.27
N PHE A 49 15.63 6.96 -18.03
CA PHE A 49 15.39 8.40 -17.90
C PHE A 49 14.16 8.76 -17.06
N HIS A 50 13.26 7.82 -16.80
CA HIS A 50 11.98 8.07 -16.11
C HIS A 50 11.69 6.93 -15.13
N TYR A 51 12.59 6.72 -14.18
CA TYR A 51 12.50 5.65 -13.19
C TYR A 51 11.13 5.62 -12.48
N TYR A 52 10.48 4.45 -12.46
CA TYR A 52 9.26 4.27 -11.68
C TYR A 52 9.62 4.20 -10.19
N LYS A 53 9.35 5.30 -9.48
CA LYS A 53 9.56 5.39 -8.03
C LYS A 53 8.49 4.65 -7.22
N SER A 54 7.29 4.47 -7.78
CA SER A 54 6.09 3.94 -7.13
C SER A 54 5.10 3.39 -8.16
N GLY A 55 4.01 2.78 -7.69
CA GLY A 55 2.80 2.59 -8.49
C GLY A 55 2.10 3.93 -8.80
N THR A 56 0.94 3.84 -9.46
CA THR A 56 0.02 4.96 -9.69
C THR A 56 -1.07 5.01 -8.63
N GLY A 57 -1.89 6.06 -8.61
CA GLY A 57 -2.97 6.23 -7.63
C GLY A 57 -2.48 6.73 -6.27
N SER A 58 -3.32 6.55 -5.23
CA SER A 58 -3.14 7.18 -3.91
C SER A 58 -1.78 6.88 -3.29
N GLY A 59 -1.30 5.64 -3.41
CA GLY A 59 0.00 5.17 -2.94
C GLY A 59 1.20 5.58 -3.81
N GLY A 60 1.01 6.41 -4.84
CA GLY A 60 2.07 6.82 -5.79
C GLY A 60 2.26 8.33 -5.97
N MET A 61 1.40 9.15 -5.35
CA MET A 61 1.27 10.59 -5.62
C MET A 61 2.05 11.47 -4.63
N VAL A 62 3.13 10.93 -4.05
CA VAL A 62 4.05 11.70 -3.20
C VAL A 62 4.80 12.73 -4.05
N ASN A 63 4.63 14.01 -3.73
CA ASN A 63 5.34 15.10 -4.38
C ASN A 63 6.77 15.18 -3.84
N VAL A 64 7.77 15.09 -4.72
CA VAL A 64 9.20 15.13 -4.34
C VAL A 64 9.93 16.28 -5.04
N SER A 65 11.10 16.64 -4.51
CA SER A 65 12.01 17.63 -5.10
C SER A 65 12.75 17.04 -6.30
N LYS A 66 13.30 15.83 -6.14
CA LYS A 66 14.04 15.08 -7.16
C LYS A 66 13.76 13.59 -6.98
N VAL A 67 13.66 12.86 -8.09
CA VAL A 67 13.80 11.39 -8.11
C VAL A 67 15.17 11.10 -8.70
N THR A 68 15.99 10.32 -7.99
CA THR A 68 17.26 9.85 -8.53
C THR A 68 17.06 8.47 -9.14
N GLY A 69 17.14 8.39 -10.47
CA GLY A 69 17.07 7.13 -11.22
C GLY A 69 18.38 6.36 -11.24
N ILE A 70 18.35 5.14 -11.79
CA ILE A 70 19.54 4.25 -11.87
C ILE A 70 20.65 4.92 -12.70
N LEU A 71 20.29 5.54 -13.84
CA LEU A 71 21.24 6.25 -14.70
C LEU A 71 21.93 7.40 -13.94
N ASP A 72 21.16 8.21 -13.21
CA ASP A 72 21.68 9.35 -12.44
C ASP A 72 22.66 8.87 -11.36
N ALA A 73 22.28 7.85 -10.60
CA ALA A 73 23.12 7.30 -9.54
C ALA A 73 24.43 6.70 -10.10
N LEU A 74 24.39 6.03 -11.25
CA LEU A 74 25.60 5.50 -11.90
C LEU A 74 26.49 6.63 -12.43
N LYS A 75 25.91 7.67 -13.07
CA LYS A 75 26.63 8.89 -13.49
C LYS A 75 27.32 9.56 -12.31
N GLU A 76 26.58 9.80 -11.23
CA GLU A 76 27.10 10.44 -10.01
C GLU A 76 28.18 9.59 -9.31
N SER A 77 28.09 8.26 -9.39
CA SER A 77 29.11 7.38 -8.80
C SER A 77 30.48 7.50 -9.47
N GLY A 78 30.53 7.76 -10.77
CA GLY A 78 31.75 7.76 -11.58
C GLY A 78 32.48 6.42 -11.68
N GLN A 79 31.93 5.32 -11.13
CA GLN A 79 32.63 4.03 -11.08
C GLN A 79 32.53 3.23 -12.38
N VAL A 80 31.54 3.50 -13.22
CA VAL A 80 31.36 2.89 -14.54
C VAL A 80 31.48 3.93 -15.63
N ILE A 81 31.94 3.51 -16.81
CA ILE A 81 32.07 4.38 -17.98
C ILE A 81 30.85 4.14 -18.87
N LEU A 82 29.88 5.03 -18.82
CA LEU A 82 28.64 4.91 -19.61
C LEU A 82 28.90 5.25 -21.08
N ASP A 83 28.30 4.49 -21.99
CA ASP A 83 28.39 4.72 -23.43
C ASP A 83 27.68 6.03 -23.85
N PRO A 84 28.42 7.06 -24.28
CA PRO A 84 27.81 8.34 -24.63
C PRO A 84 26.97 8.28 -25.92
N GLN A 85 27.27 7.37 -26.85
CA GLN A 85 26.53 7.27 -28.11
C GLN A 85 25.16 6.65 -27.90
N VAL A 86 25.08 5.58 -27.08
CA VAL A 86 23.79 4.98 -26.71
C VAL A 86 22.96 5.98 -25.91
N LEU A 87 23.56 6.68 -24.94
CA LEU A 87 22.87 7.72 -24.17
C LEU A 87 22.34 8.84 -25.04
N SER A 88 23.17 9.41 -25.94
CA SER A 88 22.73 10.47 -26.84
C SER A 88 21.62 10.02 -27.80
N ALA A 89 21.63 8.76 -28.24
CA ALA A 89 20.56 8.22 -29.08
C ALA A 89 19.23 8.19 -28.32
N TYR A 90 19.21 7.67 -27.09
CA TYR A 90 18.01 7.69 -26.26
C TYR A 90 17.60 9.12 -25.88
N GLU A 91 18.53 10.00 -25.49
CA GLU A 91 18.24 11.41 -25.15
C GLU A 91 17.57 12.16 -26.30
N ALA A 92 18.04 11.95 -27.53
CA ALA A 92 17.40 12.50 -28.73
C ALA A 92 16.00 11.91 -28.93
N TRP A 93 15.85 10.59 -28.78
CA TRP A 93 14.59 9.90 -28.99
C TRP A 93 13.51 10.27 -27.96
N VAL A 94 13.84 10.29 -26.66
CA VAL A 94 12.87 10.64 -25.58
C VAL A 94 12.41 12.09 -25.65
N LYS A 95 13.19 12.98 -26.29
CA LYS A 95 12.77 14.35 -26.55
C LYS A 95 11.63 14.40 -27.59
N GLU A 96 11.65 13.50 -28.57
CA GLU A 96 10.60 13.35 -29.58
C GLU A 96 9.46 12.43 -29.12
N HIS A 97 9.73 11.57 -28.13
CA HIS A 97 8.80 10.60 -27.54
C HIS A 97 8.75 10.79 -26.02
N PRO A 98 8.15 11.91 -25.54
CA PRO A 98 8.09 12.22 -24.12
C PRO A 98 7.41 11.10 -23.33
N PHE A 99 7.64 11.09 -22.01
CA PHE A 99 6.89 10.21 -21.10
C PHE A 99 5.39 10.51 -21.19
N ASP A 100 4.59 9.45 -21.37
CA ASP A 100 3.14 9.53 -21.36
C ASP A 100 2.65 9.41 -19.91
N ALA A 101 2.23 10.54 -19.34
CA ALA A 101 1.67 10.60 -17.99
C ALA A 101 0.16 10.28 -17.94
N GLY A 102 -0.48 10.06 -19.09
CA GLY A 102 -1.94 10.01 -19.19
C GLY A 102 -2.62 11.34 -18.84
N VAL A 103 -3.95 11.35 -18.90
CA VAL A 103 -4.78 12.49 -18.45
C VAL A 103 -5.89 11.96 -17.56
N GLY A 104 -5.99 12.47 -16.33
CA GLY A 104 -6.97 12.01 -15.34
C GLY A 104 -6.48 10.85 -14.48
N TRP A 105 -7.36 10.36 -13.61
CA TRP A 105 -7.09 9.26 -12.69
C TRP A 105 -6.98 7.92 -13.43
N GLY A 106 -6.04 7.06 -13.05
CA GLY A 106 -5.91 5.69 -13.59
C GLY A 106 -5.45 5.59 -15.06
N ASN A 107 -5.26 6.70 -15.76
CA ASN A 107 -5.00 6.73 -17.21
C ASN A 107 -3.50 6.77 -17.60
N GLU A 108 -2.59 6.83 -16.63
CA GLU A 108 -1.16 6.62 -16.92
C GLU A 108 -0.94 5.19 -17.42
N PRO A 109 -0.36 4.99 -18.63
CA PRO A 109 -0.12 3.64 -19.13
C PRO A 109 0.94 2.94 -18.27
N TRP A 110 0.69 1.66 -17.98
CA TRP A 110 1.52 0.87 -17.07
C TRP A 110 2.87 0.42 -17.62
N CYS A 111 3.10 0.66 -18.91
CA CYS A 111 4.42 0.65 -19.54
C CYS A 111 4.52 1.84 -20.49
N GLN A 112 5.75 2.26 -20.77
CA GLN A 112 6.02 3.28 -21.79
C GLN A 112 6.48 2.61 -23.07
N VAL A 113 6.19 3.23 -24.22
CA VAL A 113 6.67 2.73 -25.52
C VAL A 113 8.19 2.76 -25.54
N GLU A 114 8.81 1.62 -25.83
CA GLU A 114 10.27 1.47 -25.92
C GLU A 114 10.81 1.97 -27.27
N MET A 115 12.08 2.40 -27.29
CA MET A 115 12.79 2.82 -28.50
C MET A 115 13.12 1.62 -29.37
N GLU A 116 12.76 1.67 -30.66
CA GLU A 116 13.28 0.70 -31.63
C GLU A 116 14.77 0.95 -31.87
N LEU A 117 15.59 -0.04 -31.54
CA LEU A 117 17.05 0.08 -31.65
C LEU A 117 17.53 -0.26 -33.07
N PRO A 118 18.29 0.63 -33.74
CA PRO A 118 19.03 0.26 -34.94
C PRO A 118 20.05 -0.84 -34.61
N GLU A 119 20.08 -1.92 -35.40
CA GLU A 119 21.01 -3.05 -35.20
C GLU A 119 22.47 -2.58 -35.16
N GLU A 120 22.84 -1.63 -36.03
CA GLU A 120 24.18 -1.05 -36.10
C GLU A 120 24.57 -0.38 -34.78
N LEU A 121 23.68 0.41 -34.17
CA LEU A 121 23.91 1.05 -32.88
C LEU A 121 24.23 0.03 -31.79
N VAL A 122 23.49 -1.09 -31.74
CA VAL A 122 23.70 -2.16 -30.76
C VAL A 122 25.01 -2.91 -31.02
N SER A 123 25.31 -3.25 -32.27
CA SER A 123 26.55 -3.94 -32.62
C SER A 123 27.81 -3.10 -32.37
N GLU A 124 27.76 -1.80 -32.67
CA GLU A 124 28.88 -0.91 -32.39
C GLU A 124 29.03 -0.66 -30.88
N ALA A 125 27.92 -0.61 -30.13
CA ALA A 125 27.94 -0.53 -28.68
C ALA A 125 28.62 -1.78 -28.08
N ALA A 126 28.31 -2.98 -28.58
CA ALA A 126 28.96 -4.20 -28.13
C ALA A 126 30.47 -4.19 -28.40
N ALA A 127 30.92 -3.64 -29.53
CA ALA A 127 32.33 -3.57 -29.88
C ALA A 127 33.17 -2.66 -28.94
N ARG A 128 32.53 -1.76 -28.19
CA ARG A 128 33.21 -0.77 -27.33
C ARG A 128 32.91 -0.90 -25.83
N ASN A 129 31.91 -1.70 -25.44
CA ASN A 129 31.51 -1.88 -24.04
C ASN A 129 31.78 -3.30 -23.55
N ASP A 130 31.96 -3.45 -22.24
CA ASP A 130 32.20 -4.73 -21.57
C ASP A 130 30.89 -5.45 -21.21
N ALA A 131 29.79 -4.71 -21.03
CA ALA A 131 28.47 -5.26 -20.70
C ALA A 131 27.33 -4.36 -21.21
N ALA A 132 26.15 -4.97 -21.36
CA ALA A 132 24.89 -4.26 -21.55
C ALA A 132 24.05 -4.35 -20.27
N LEU A 133 23.46 -3.23 -19.85
CA LEU A 133 22.45 -3.19 -18.80
C LEU A 133 21.13 -2.74 -19.42
N VAL A 134 20.10 -3.57 -19.33
CA VAL A 134 18.75 -3.30 -19.84
C VAL A 134 17.82 -3.06 -18.66
N ILE A 135 17.03 -1.98 -18.70
CA ILE A 135 15.99 -1.68 -17.71
C ILE A 135 14.61 -1.95 -18.33
N ILE A 136 13.83 -2.84 -17.72
CA ILE A 136 12.42 -3.04 -18.05
C ILE A 136 11.58 -2.39 -16.95
N GLY A 137 10.68 -1.49 -17.34
CA GLY A 137 9.83 -0.75 -16.42
C GLY A 137 8.36 -1.17 -16.50
N ARG A 138 7.74 -1.40 -15.34
CA ARG A 138 6.29 -1.55 -15.20
C ARG A 138 5.81 -0.75 -13.99
N THR A 139 4.69 -0.07 -14.13
CA THR A 139 3.92 0.44 -13.00
C THR A 139 2.58 -0.29 -12.90
N ALA A 140 1.88 -0.09 -11.80
CA ALA A 140 0.54 -0.64 -11.56
C ALA A 140 -0.17 0.26 -10.55
N GLY A 141 -1.47 0.10 -10.34
CA GLY A 141 -2.24 1.00 -9.50
C GLY A 141 -3.65 0.52 -9.26
N GLU A 142 -4.46 1.45 -8.75
CA GLU A 142 -5.85 1.23 -8.35
C GLU A 142 -6.82 1.09 -9.54
N ASP A 143 -8.00 0.53 -9.26
CA ASP A 143 -9.19 0.45 -10.14
C ASP A 143 -9.09 -0.45 -11.38
N GLN A 144 -7.89 -0.93 -11.70
CA GLN A 144 -7.66 -1.88 -12.78
C GLN A 144 -6.63 -2.93 -12.36
N ASP A 145 -6.67 -4.11 -12.98
CA ASP A 145 -5.71 -5.18 -12.77
C ASP A 145 -4.72 -5.30 -13.94
N ASN A 146 -3.57 -5.91 -13.66
CA ASN A 146 -2.64 -6.33 -14.70
C ASN A 146 -3.32 -7.36 -15.59
N LYS A 147 -2.86 -7.45 -16.82
CA LYS A 147 -3.38 -8.37 -17.82
C LYS A 147 -2.26 -9.29 -18.24
N ASN A 148 -2.59 -10.55 -18.51
CA ASN A 148 -1.71 -11.49 -19.18
C ASN A 148 -1.56 -11.10 -20.68
N GLN A 149 -0.97 -9.93 -20.91
CA GLN A 149 -0.85 -9.26 -22.20
C GLN A 149 0.46 -8.48 -22.25
N GLU A 150 0.90 -8.19 -23.47
CA GLU A 150 2.07 -7.36 -23.76
C GLU A 150 1.95 -5.97 -23.10
N GLY A 151 3.04 -5.49 -22.50
CA GLY A 151 3.08 -4.19 -21.83
C GLY A 151 2.48 -4.17 -20.42
N SER A 152 1.96 -5.32 -19.95
CA SER A 152 1.55 -5.51 -18.56
C SER A 152 2.37 -6.66 -17.96
N TYR A 153 1.78 -7.86 -17.79
CA TYR A 153 2.49 -9.03 -17.28
C TYR A 153 3.55 -9.55 -18.25
N LEU A 154 3.35 -9.39 -19.57
CA LEU A 154 4.27 -9.84 -20.61
C LEU A 154 5.15 -8.68 -21.13
N LEU A 155 6.31 -9.02 -21.70
CA LEU A 155 7.11 -8.09 -22.50
C LEU A 155 6.35 -7.66 -23.77
N THR A 156 6.54 -6.41 -24.18
CA THR A 156 6.09 -5.90 -25.49
C THR A 156 6.97 -6.41 -26.61
N GLU A 157 6.48 -6.41 -27.85
CA GLU A 157 7.29 -6.76 -29.01
C GLU A 157 8.55 -5.90 -29.16
N LYS A 158 8.51 -4.61 -28.80
CA LYS A 158 9.69 -3.73 -28.86
C LYS A 158 10.73 -4.08 -27.78
N GLU A 159 10.29 -4.49 -26.60
CA GLU A 159 11.21 -4.96 -25.55
C GLU A 159 11.84 -6.30 -25.92
N LYS A 160 11.07 -7.23 -26.53
CA LYS A 160 11.59 -8.49 -27.07
C LYS A 160 12.61 -8.23 -28.19
N ASP A 161 12.32 -7.34 -29.12
CA ASP A 161 13.24 -6.92 -30.17
C ASP A 161 14.54 -6.32 -29.60
N MET A 162 14.42 -5.42 -28.62
CA MET A 162 15.58 -4.87 -27.89
C MET A 162 16.41 -5.98 -27.25
N LEU A 163 15.80 -6.89 -26.47
CA LEU A 163 16.51 -7.97 -25.78
C LEU A 163 17.17 -8.93 -26.78
N SER A 164 16.48 -9.28 -27.86
CA SER A 164 17.01 -10.12 -28.94
C SER A 164 18.27 -9.50 -29.56
N LYS A 165 18.22 -8.21 -29.92
CA LYS A 165 19.37 -7.48 -30.49
C LYS A 165 20.52 -7.36 -29.49
N VAL A 166 20.24 -6.99 -28.25
CA VAL A 166 21.27 -6.84 -27.21
C VAL A 166 21.93 -8.20 -26.94
N ARG A 167 21.16 -9.26 -26.71
CA ARG A 167 21.69 -10.62 -26.49
C ARG A 167 22.52 -11.13 -27.66
N LYS A 168 22.13 -10.82 -28.89
CA LYS A 168 22.87 -11.23 -30.09
C LYS A 168 24.30 -10.69 -30.13
N HIS A 169 24.52 -9.46 -29.63
CA HIS A 169 25.82 -8.78 -29.72
C HIS A 169 26.60 -8.75 -28.40
N PHE A 170 25.91 -8.75 -27.26
CA PHE A 170 26.53 -8.72 -25.93
C PHE A 170 26.56 -10.11 -25.30
N GLU A 171 27.76 -10.53 -24.90
CA GLU A 171 27.93 -11.74 -24.09
C GLU A 171 27.41 -11.55 -22.66
N ARG A 172 27.62 -10.37 -22.08
CA ARG A 172 27.21 -9.97 -20.73
C ARG A 172 25.99 -9.06 -20.78
N LEU A 173 24.81 -9.66 -20.64
CA LEU A 173 23.52 -9.00 -20.51
C LEU A 173 23.07 -8.99 -19.05
N ILE A 174 22.93 -7.80 -18.47
CA ILE A 174 22.37 -7.55 -17.15
C ILE A 174 20.95 -7.00 -17.33
N LEU A 175 19.96 -7.66 -16.75
CA LEU A 175 18.57 -7.23 -16.78
C LEU A 175 18.12 -6.74 -15.41
N VAL A 176 17.62 -5.51 -15.36
CA VAL A 176 17.08 -4.89 -14.14
C VAL A 176 15.59 -4.63 -14.33
N LEU A 177 14.78 -5.24 -13.46
CA LEU A 177 13.33 -5.09 -13.44
C LEU A 177 12.93 -3.98 -12.46
N ASN A 178 12.56 -2.82 -12.99
CA ASN A 178 11.96 -1.70 -12.24
C ASN A 178 10.42 -1.82 -12.33
N THR A 179 9.88 -2.79 -11.60
CA THR A 179 8.46 -3.18 -11.66
C THR A 179 7.80 -3.10 -10.28
N GLY A 180 6.52 -2.75 -10.23
CA GLY A 180 5.76 -2.78 -8.97
C GLY A 180 5.43 -4.18 -8.47
N ASN A 181 5.14 -5.08 -9.42
CA ASN A 181 4.69 -6.46 -9.20
C ASN A 181 5.65 -7.45 -9.87
N ILE A 182 5.45 -8.74 -9.61
CA ILE A 182 6.07 -9.80 -10.42
C ILE A 182 5.50 -9.78 -11.84
N MET A 183 6.27 -10.31 -12.79
CA MET A 183 5.91 -10.36 -14.21
C MET A 183 6.29 -11.72 -14.79
N ASP A 184 5.85 -12.00 -16.02
CA ASP A 184 6.31 -13.17 -16.76
C ASP A 184 7.84 -13.18 -16.88
N MET A 185 8.41 -14.39 -16.81
CA MET A 185 9.85 -14.61 -16.84
C MET A 185 10.28 -15.59 -17.94
N ASP A 186 9.43 -15.91 -18.91
CA ASP A 186 9.78 -16.83 -20.00
C ASP A 186 10.92 -16.30 -20.88
N PHE A 187 11.11 -14.98 -20.90
CA PHE A 187 12.25 -14.32 -21.55
C PHE A 187 13.62 -14.82 -21.07
N ILE A 188 13.71 -15.44 -19.88
CA ILE A 188 14.96 -16.02 -19.35
C ILE A 188 15.44 -17.16 -20.25
N GLU A 189 14.53 -18.00 -20.73
CA GLU A 189 14.87 -19.13 -21.61
C GLU A 189 15.22 -18.68 -23.02
N GLU A 190 14.69 -17.53 -23.46
CA GLU A 190 14.91 -17.01 -24.81
C GLU A 190 16.20 -16.18 -24.90
N TYR A 191 16.45 -15.33 -23.91
CA TYR A 191 17.53 -14.34 -23.96
C TYR A 191 18.68 -14.59 -22.96
N HIS A 192 18.60 -15.61 -22.10
CA HIS A 192 19.67 -16.04 -21.19
C HIS A 192 20.51 -14.89 -20.59
N PRO A 193 19.89 -13.98 -19.82
CA PRO A 193 20.62 -12.88 -19.17
C PRO A 193 21.62 -13.43 -18.16
N GLN A 194 22.84 -12.91 -18.17
CA GLN A 194 23.90 -13.32 -17.23
C GLN A 194 23.63 -12.83 -15.80
N ALA A 195 22.86 -11.75 -15.66
CA ALA A 195 22.35 -11.32 -14.37
C ALA A 195 20.92 -10.80 -14.48
N LEU A 196 20.10 -11.09 -13.46
CA LEU A 196 18.72 -10.65 -13.38
C LEU A 196 18.40 -10.18 -11.96
N LEU A 197 17.97 -8.92 -11.84
CA LEU A 197 17.70 -8.25 -10.57
C LEU A 197 16.29 -7.65 -10.58
N TYR A 198 15.45 -8.05 -9.62
CA TYR A 198 14.28 -7.25 -9.25
C TYR A 198 14.73 -6.06 -8.41
N ALA A 199 14.70 -4.87 -9.01
CA ALA A 199 14.96 -3.61 -8.31
C ALA A 199 13.69 -3.01 -7.69
N TRP A 200 12.53 -3.52 -8.09
CA TRP A 200 11.19 -3.04 -7.71
C TRP A 200 11.01 -1.54 -7.97
N GLN A 201 10.32 -0.83 -7.08
CA GLN A 201 10.12 0.62 -7.10
C GLN A 201 10.56 1.22 -5.76
N GLY A 202 11.75 1.80 -5.76
CA GLY A 202 12.50 2.23 -4.57
C GLY A 202 12.28 3.67 -4.09
N GLY A 203 11.20 4.34 -4.45
CA GLY A 203 10.96 5.73 -4.04
C GLY A 203 11.96 6.72 -4.65
N MET A 204 12.11 7.90 -4.02
CA MET A 204 12.91 9.00 -4.58
C MET A 204 14.43 8.74 -4.60
N VAL A 205 14.90 7.76 -3.80
CA VAL A 205 16.31 7.33 -3.74
C VAL A 205 16.55 5.95 -4.37
N GLY A 206 15.58 5.44 -5.13
CA GLY A 206 15.63 4.10 -5.70
C GLY A 206 16.86 3.83 -6.58
N GLY A 207 17.30 4.82 -7.36
CA GLY A 207 18.51 4.74 -8.16
C GLY A 207 19.77 4.53 -7.34
N TYR A 208 19.90 5.20 -6.20
CA TYR A 208 21.07 5.07 -5.32
C TYR A 208 21.17 3.66 -4.73
N GLY A 209 20.07 3.13 -4.18
CA GLY A 209 20.08 1.77 -3.61
C GLY A 209 20.34 0.71 -4.68
N THR A 210 19.80 0.91 -5.89
CA THR A 210 20.07 0.00 -7.03
C THR A 210 21.51 0.06 -7.48
N ALA A 211 22.08 1.27 -7.61
CA ALA A 211 23.49 1.44 -7.96
C ALA A 211 24.41 0.84 -6.90
N ASP A 212 24.06 0.89 -5.61
CA ASP A 212 24.85 0.25 -4.56
C ASP A 212 24.96 -1.27 -4.73
N VAL A 213 23.87 -1.92 -5.13
CA VAL A 213 23.86 -3.35 -5.44
C VAL A 213 24.66 -3.61 -6.72
N LEU A 214 24.34 -2.92 -7.81
CA LEU A 214 25.01 -3.10 -9.11
C LEU A 214 26.54 -2.92 -9.02
N LEU A 215 27.02 -2.00 -8.20
CA LEU A 215 28.44 -1.69 -8.00
C LEU A 215 29.08 -2.48 -6.86
N GLY A 216 28.34 -3.35 -6.16
CA GLY A 216 28.85 -4.17 -5.06
C GLY A 216 29.20 -3.40 -3.79
N LYS A 217 28.71 -2.15 -3.64
CA LYS A 217 28.78 -1.40 -2.37
C LYS A 217 27.92 -2.06 -1.31
N THR A 218 26.77 -2.60 -1.73
CA THR A 218 25.89 -3.42 -0.90
C THR A 218 25.70 -4.76 -1.57
N CYS A 219 25.91 -5.84 -0.82
CA CYS A 219 25.63 -7.18 -1.30
C CYS A 219 24.11 -7.43 -1.30
N PRO A 220 23.50 -7.93 -2.39
CA PRO A 220 22.07 -8.21 -2.43
C PRO A 220 21.72 -9.26 -1.37
N SER A 221 20.60 -9.02 -0.71
CA SER A 221 20.11 -9.83 0.40
C SER A 221 18.59 -9.88 0.48
N GLY A 222 17.90 -9.41 -0.57
CA GLY A 222 16.46 -9.51 -0.67
C GLY A 222 16.01 -10.93 -0.99
N ARG A 223 14.78 -11.25 -0.61
CA ARG A 223 14.14 -12.55 -0.81
C ARG A 223 12.76 -12.34 -1.43
N LEU A 224 12.36 -13.19 -2.38
CA LEU A 224 11.03 -13.14 -2.96
C LEU A 224 9.96 -13.32 -1.88
N THR A 225 8.96 -12.44 -1.89
CA THR A 225 7.78 -12.53 -1.03
C THR A 225 6.62 -13.26 -1.70
N ASP A 226 6.77 -13.61 -2.97
CA ASP A 226 5.80 -14.34 -3.78
C ASP A 226 6.49 -15.48 -4.54
N THR A 227 5.74 -16.54 -4.82
CA THR A 227 6.21 -17.60 -5.70
C THR A 227 6.10 -17.16 -7.16
N ILE A 228 7.17 -17.32 -7.95
CA ILE A 228 7.13 -17.07 -9.40
C ILE A 228 6.92 -18.40 -10.12
N ALA A 229 5.73 -18.61 -10.67
CA ALA A 229 5.39 -19.78 -11.49
C ALA A 229 5.85 -19.62 -12.95
N TYR A 230 5.91 -20.73 -13.69
CA TYR A 230 6.21 -20.69 -15.13
C TYR A 230 5.09 -20.04 -15.95
N LYS A 231 3.82 -20.25 -15.60
CA LYS A 231 2.69 -19.66 -16.32
C LYS A 231 1.70 -19.02 -15.36
N ILE A 232 0.99 -18.01 -15.86
CA ILE A 232 -0.10 -17.38 -15.10
C ILE A 232 -1.21 -18.37 -14.73
N THR A 233 -1.48 -19.34 -15.60
CA THR A 233 -2.50 -20.37 -15.37
C THR A 233 -2.10 -21.43 -14.35
N ASP A 234 -0.86 -21.39 -13.84
CA ASP A 234 -0.40 -22.32 -12.81
C ASP A 234 -0.76 -21.84 -11.39
N TYR A 235 -1.07 -20.55 -11.21
CA TYR A 235 -1.50 -20.02 -9.93
C TYR A 235 -2.88 -20.57 -9.56
N PRO A 236 -3.08 -20.98 -8.29
CA PRO A 236 -4.30 -21.69 -7.88
C PRO A 236 -5.56 -20.82 -7.95
N SER A 237 -5.39 -19.49 -7.94
CA SER A 237 -6.45 -18.49 -7.99
C SER A 237 -6.83 -18.06 -9.41
N ASP A 238 -6.05 -18.41 -10.45
CA ASP A 238 -6.24 -17.91 -11.84
C ASP A 238 -7.64 -18.22 -12.40
N ALA A 239 -8.18 -19.41 -12.10
CA ALA A 239 -9.53 -19.81 -12.54
C ALA A 239 -10.66 -18.98 -11.89
N ASN A 240 -10.38 -18.31 -10.77
CA ASN A 240 -11.34 -17.55 -9.97
C ASN A 240 -10.79 -16.14 -9.67
N PHE A 241 -10.21 -15.49 -10.68
CA PHE A 241 -9.73 -14.11 -10.62
C PHE A 241 -10.19 -13.33 -11.86
N GLY A 242 -10.56 -12.07 -11.66
CA GLY A 242 -10.99 -11.12 -12.68
C GLY A 242 -12.51 -11.05 -12.87
N ASN A 243 -13.32 -11.73 -12.04
CA ASN A 243 -14.77 -11.67 -12.15
C ASN A 243 -15.31 -10.36 -11.54
N ARG A 244 -16.23 -9.69 -12.24
CA ARG A 244 -16.80 -8.40 -11.79
C ARG A 244 -17.96 -8.55 -10.80
N ASP A 245 -18.56 -9.74 -10.76
CA ASP A 245 -19.69 -10.05 -9.88
C ASP A 245 -19.21 -10.77 -8.62
N ARG A 246 -18.44 -11.86 -8.78
CA ARG A 246 -18.02 -12.71 -7.67
C ARG A 246 -16.83 -13.59 -8.01
N ASP A 247 -15.89 -13.68 -7.08
CA ASP A 247 -14.79 -14.64 -7.12
C ASP A 247 -14.97 -15.69 -6.02
N LEU A 248 -14.93 -16.97 -6.42
CA LEU A 248 -14.97 -18.10 -5.49
C LEU A 248 -13.54 -18.45 -5.10
N TYR A 249 -13.21 -18.35 -3.81
CA TYR A 249 -11.85 -18.63 -3.35
C TYR A 249 -11.67 -20.14 -3.14
N GLU A 250 -11.82 -20.87 -4.24
CA GLU A 250 -11.76 -22.33 -4.27
C GLU A 250 -10.40 -22.85 -3.82
N GLU A 251 -9.32 -22.08 -3.97
CA GLU A 251 -8.01 -22.45 -3.47
C GLU A 251 -7.91 -22.49 -1.94
N ASP A 252 -8.85 -21.86 -1.21
CA ASP A 252 -8.90 -21.85 0.25
C ASP A 252 -7.57 -21.42 0.88
N ILE A 253 -7.00 -22.19 1.82
CA ILE A 253 -5.70 -21.88 2.42
C ILE A 253 -4.50 -22.12 1.48
N TYR A 254 -4.71 -22.68 0.29
CA TYR A 254 -3.66 -23.01 -0.68
C TYR A 254 -3.37 -21.82 -1.60
N VAL A 255 -2.99 -20.69 -1.01
CA VAL A 255 -2.52 -19.49 -1.73
C VAL A 255 -1.00 -19.53 -1.88
N GLY A 256 -0.50 -19.22 -3.07
CA GLY A 256 0.94 -19.11 -3.34
C GLY A 256 1.69 -20.42 -3.04
N TYR A 257 2.82 -20.31 -2.34
CA TYR A 257 3.67 -21.47 -2.00
C TYR A 257 2.94 -22.57 -1.22
N ARG A 258 1.87 -22.24 -0.47
CA ARG A 258 1.05 -23.26 0.21
C ARG A 258 0.45 -24.24 -0.79
N TYR A 259 0.06 -23.78 -1.99
CA TYR A 259 -0.37 -24.65 -3.08
C TYR A 259 0.81 -25.32 -3.77
N PHE A 260 1.78 -24.53 -4.24
CA PHE A 260 2.85 -25.04 -5.09
C PHE A 260 3.69 -26.10 -4.39
N GLU A 261 4.08 -25.86 -3.14
CA GLU A 261 4.87 -26.81 -2.37
C GLU A 261 4.05 -28.03 -1.92
N THR A 262 2.72 -27.95 -1.94
CA THR A 262 1.88 -29.11 -1.61
C THR A 262 1.61 -30.01 -2.82
N ALA A 263 1.43 -29.44 -4.01
CA ALA A 263 0.85 -30.18 -5.13
C ALA A 263 1.39 -29.86 -6.54
N ALA A 264 2.25 -28.86 -6.71
CA ALA A 264 2.65 -28.38 -8.04
C ALA A 264 4.09 -27.84 -8.08
N LYS A 265 5.03 -28.52 -7.41
CA LYS A 265 6.41 -28.05 -7.25
C LYS A 265 7.10 -27.81 -8.60
N GLU A 266 6.80 -28.65 -9.58
CA GLU A 266 7.34 -28.60 -10.94
C GLU A 266 6.93 -27.35 -11.73
N ARG A 267 5.91 -26.61 -11.26
CA ARG A 267 5.38 -25.40 -11.93
C ARG A 267 6.00 -24.11 -11.43
N VAL A 268 6.92 -24.20 -10.48
CA VAL A 268 7.59 -23.04 -9.89
C VAL A 268 8.93 -22.83 -10.58
N ARG A 269 9.15 -21.61 -11.07
CA ARG A 269 10.43 -21.15 -11.58
C ARG A 269 11.33 -20.67 -10.43
N TYR A 270 10.81 -19.79 -9.57
CA TYR A 270 11.50 -19.34 -8.35
C TYR A 270 10.58 -19.49 -7.13
N PRO A 271 11.00 -20.23 -6.09
CA PRO A 271 10.15 -20.47 -4.93
C PRO A 271 10.09 -19.28 -3.99
N PHE A 272 9.03 -19.22 -3.19
CA PHE A 272 8.91 -18.25 -2.09
C PHE A 272 10.17 -18.22 -1.21
N GLY A 273 10.62 -17.02 -0.87
CA GLY A 273 11.82 -16.78 -0.07
C GLY A 273 13.14 -16.92 -0.84
N PHE A 274 13.14 -17.17 -2.15
CA PHE A 274 14.37 -17.29 -2.94
C PHE A 274 15.07 -15.93 -3.15
N GLY A 275 16.40 -15.94 -3.26
CA GLY A 275 17.21 -14.77 -3.58
C GLY A 275 18.71 -15.08 -3.51
N LEU A 276 19.50 -14.57 -4.44
CA LEU A 276 20.93 -14.77 -4.48
C LEU A 276 21.68 -13.65 -3.73
N SER A 277 22.96 -13.91 -3.48
CA SER A 277 23.90 -12.97 -2.87
C SER A 277 25.23 -13.01 -3.62
N TYR A 278 26.10 -12.02 -3.44
CA TYR A 278 27.48 -12.05 -3.98
C TYR A 278 28.43 -12.90 -3.13
N THR A 279 27.97 -13.36 -1.96
CA THR A 279 28.73 -14.21 -1.06
C THR A 279 27.91 -15.42 -0.64
N ASP A 280 28.58 -16.43 -0.09
CA ASP A 280 27.95 -17.65 0.40
C ASP A 280 27.88 -17.66 1.92
N PHE A 281 26.82 -18.29 2.46
CA PHE A 281 26.62 -18.43 3.90
C PHE A 281 26.50 -19.89 4.31
N ARG A 282 26.96 -20.23 5.51
CA ARG A 282 26.71 -21.53 6.14
C ARG A 282 25.83 -21.34 7.36
N ILE A 283 24.72 -22.09 7.40
CA ILE A 283 23.89 -22.26 8.59
C ILE A 283 24.32 -23.57 9.26
N TRP A 284 24.60 -23.54 10.57
CA TRP A 284 25.00 -24.72 11.35
C TRP A 284 24.75 -24.49 12.84
N ASP A 285 25.11 -25.47 13.68
CA ASP A 285 24.85 -25.44 15.13
C ASP A 285 23.36 -25.26 15.46
N VAL A 286 22.52 -25.94 14.68
CA VAL A 286 21.07 -25.85 14.82
C VAL A 286 20.63 -26.64 16.06
N SER A 287 19.97 -25.96 16.98
CA SER A 287 19.34 -26.56 18.15
C SER A 287 17.85 -26.25 18.15
N PHE A 288 17.03 -27.25 18.42
CA PHE A 288 15.59 -27.12 18.56
C PHE A 288 15.15 -27.39 20.00
N SER A 289 14.20 -26.59 20.48
CA SER A 289 13.48 -26.85 21.73
C SER A 289 12.01 -26.49 21.58
N ALA A 290 11.12 -27.28 22.19
CA ALA A 290 9.69 -27.02 22.25
C ALA A 290 9.27 -26.77 23.70
N GLY A 291 8.57 -25.67 23.93
CA GLY A 291 7.93 -25.31 25.20
C GLY A 291 6.45 -25.69 25.22
N GLU A 292 5.67 -25.05 26.09
CA GLU A 292 4.23 -25.29 26.18
C GLU A 292 3.40 -24.48 25.16
N LYS A 293 3.91 -23.32 24.74
CA LYS A 293 3.18 -22.36 23.87
C LYS A 293 3.97 -21.94 22.63
N ASP A 294 5.25 -22.27 22.59
CA ASP A 294 6.17 -21.89 21.54
C ASP A 294 7.22 -22.99 21.31
N ALA A 295 7.90 -22.88 20.18
CA ALA A 295 9.15 -23.56 19.92
C ALA A 295 10.24 -22.51 19.70
N GLU A 296 11.48 -22.94 19.84
CA GLU A 296 12.65 -22.10 19.63
C GLU A 296 13.69 -22.85 18.83
N ILE A 297 14.24 -22.17 17.83
CA ILE A 297 15.39 -22.63 17.07
C ILE A 297 16.53 -21.65 17.27
N THR A 298 17.66 -22.15 17.75
CA THR A 298 18.92 -21.40 17.76
C THR A 298 19.87 -21.98 16.72
N PHE A 299 20.67 -21.13 16.09
CA PHE A 299 21.57 -21.52 15.01
C PHE A 299 22.67 -20.47 14.83
N THR A 300 23.72 -20.84 14.11
CA THR A 300 24.80 -19.93 13.73
C THR A 300 24.82 -19.74 12.22
N VAL A 301 24.88 -18.49 11.77
CA VAL A 301 25.14 -18.13 10.39
C VAL A 301 26.56 -17.61 10.26
N GLN A 302 27.31 -18.12 9.28
CA GLN A 302 28.65 -17.66 8.96
C GLN A 302 28.74 -17.26 7.49
N ASN A 303 29.33 -16.10 7.21
CA ASN A 303 29.73 -15.75 5.84
C ASN A 303 31.00 -16.55 5.47
N ILE A 304 30.88 -17.45 4.50
CA ILE A 304 31.96 -18.33 4.03
C ILE A 304 32.53 -17.92 2.67
N GLY A 305 31.98 -16.88 2.03
CA GLY A 305 32.50 -16.33 0.78
C GLY A 305 33.53 -15.23 1.01
N THR A 306 33.66 -14.32 0.04
CA THR A 306 34.78 -13.38 -0.09
C THR A 306 34.41 -11.91 0.07
N VAL A 307 33.12 -11.57 0.11
CA VAL A 307 32.64 -10.19 0.30
C VAL A 307 31.66 -10.10 1.48
N PRO A 308 31.51 -8.93 2.15
CA PRO A 308 30.50 -8.76 3.19
C PRO A 308 29.09 -8.95 2.66
N GLY A 309 28.17 -9.44 3.49
CA GLY A 309 26.78 -9.58 3.12
C GLY A 309 25.87 -9.93 4.30
N LYS A 310 24.57 -10.06 4.01
CA LYS A 310 23.54 -10.46 4.97
C LYS A 310 22.81 -11.70 4.48
N GLU A 311 22.35 -12.52 5.40
CA GLU A 311 21.58 -13.73 5.12
C GLU A 311 20.23 -13.69 5.84
N VAL A 312 19.20 -14.21 5.18
CA VAL A 312 17.87 -14.41 5.76
C VAL A 312 17.70 -15.90 6.02
N VAL A 313 17.43 -16.24 7.28
CA VAL A 313 17.09 -17.60 7.68
C VAL A 313 15.59 -17.69 7.92
N GLN A 314 14.96 -18.67 7.29
CA GLN A 314 13.51 -18.88 7.28
C GLN A 314 13.21 -20.21 7.97
N VAL A 315 12.15 -20.24 8.77
CA VAL A 315 11.67 -21.44 9.46
C VAL A 315 10.25 -21.75 9.03
N TYR A 316 10.05 -22.97 8.55
CA TYR A 316 8.76 -23.48 8.13
C TYR A 316 8.32 -24.65 9.00
N VAL A 317 7.02 -24.82 9.17
CA VAL A 317 6.43 -25.94 9.90
C VAL A 317 5.64 -26.82 8.94
N THR A 318 5.87 -28.12 9.02
CA THR A 318 5.00 -29.15 8.45
C THR A 318 4.14 -29.70 9.57
N ALA A 319 2.85 -29.42 9.50
CA ALA A 319 1.86 -29.96 10.42
C ALA A 319 1.53 -31.43 10.08
N PRO A 320 1.08 -32.24 11.05
CA PRO A 320 0.65 -33.60 10.78
C PRO A 320 -0.61 -33.65 9.92
N GLU A 321 -0.72 -34.73 9.14
CA GLU A 321 -1.98 -35.13 8.51
C GLU A 321 -3.03 -35.39 9.60
N GLY A 322 -4.23 -34.86 9.41
CA GLY A 322 -5.31 -34.91 10.39
C GLY A 322 -6.70 -34.91 9.77
N ALA A 323 -7.70 -34.52 10.55
CA ALA A 323 -9.05 -34.29 10.04
C ALA A 323 -9.07 -33.11 9.05
N LEU A 324 -8.25 -32.10 9.29
CA LEU A 324 -8.05 -30.95 8.41
C LEU A 324 -6.86 -31.18 7.47
N SER A 325 -7.05 -30.86 6.20
CA SER A 325 -5.98 -30.84 5.21
C SER A 325 -5.00 -29.69 5.48
N LYS A 326 -3.70 -29.89 5.28
CA LYS A 326 -2.63 -28.93 5.61
C LYS A 326 -1.74 -28.66 4.39
N PRO A 327 -1.21 -27.44 4.24
CA PRO A 327 -0.09 -27.18 3.34
C PRO A 327 1.14 -27.99 3.78
N GLU A 328 2.00 -28.37 2.82
CA GLU A 328 3.25 -29.07 3.13
C GLU A 328 4.14 -28.25 4.08
N LYS A 329 4.20 -26.93 3.88
CA LYS A 329 4.97 -26.01 4.69
C LYS A 329 4.19 -24.72 4.91
N VAL A 330 4.30 -24.15 6.09
CA VAL A 330 3.89 -22.78 6.41
C VAL A 330 5.05 -22.04 7.08
N LEU A 331 5.33 -20.80 6.66
CA LEU A 331 6.34 -19.97 7.29
C LEU A 331 5.90 -19.62 8.71
N ALA A 332 6.75 -19.89 9.69
CA ALA A 332 6.45 -19.70 11.11
C ALA A 332 7.43 -18.74 11.80
N GLY A 333 8.55 -18.41 11.14
CA GLY A 333 9.51 -17.44 11.64
C GLY A 333 10.59 -17.13 10.61
N PHE A 334 11.20 -15.94 10.71
CA PHE A 334 12.38 -15.59 9.95
C PHE A 334 13.25 -14.62 10.75
N ALA A 335 14.54 -14.57 10.41
CA ALA A 335 15.45 -13.55 10.93
C ALA A 335 16.51 -13.23 9.88
N LYS A 336 16.98 -11.98 9.87
CA LYS A 336 18.07 -11.52 9.00
C LYS A 336 19.30 -11.21 9.83
N THR A 337 20.47 -11.66 9.38
CA THR A 337 21.73 -11.35 10.06
C THR A 337 22.02 -9.85 10.00
N ARG A 338 22.87 -9.36 10.90
CA ARG A 338 23.64 -8.14 10.62
C ARG A 338 24.56 -8.38 9.41
N GLU A 339 25.21 -7.33 8.93
CA GLU A 339 26.24 -7.52 7.91
C GLU A 339 27.43 -8.31 8.48
N LEU A 340 27.75 -9.43 7.83
CA LEU A 340 28.85 -10.30 8.17
C LEU A 340 29.96 -10.11 7.14
N LYS A 341 31.14 -9.67 7.60
CA LYS A 341 32.37 -9.73 6.80
C LYS A 341 32.77 -11.19 6.56
N PRO A 342 33.58 -11.49 5.52
CA PRO A 342 34.10 -12.84 5.26
C PRO A 342 34.68 -13.50 6.52
N GLY A 343 34.26 -14.75 6.78
CA GLY A 343 34.67 -15.54 7.93
C GLY A 343 33.96 -15.20 9.25
N LEU A 344 33.29 -14.04 9.37
CA LEU A 344 32.53 -13.69 10.56
C LEU A 344 31.21 -14.45 10.64
N LYS A 345 30.75 -14.64 11.87
CA LYS A 345 29.53 -15.37 12.20
C LYS A 345 28.65 -14.62 13.20
N GLU A 346 27.39 -14.99 13.23
CA GLU A 346 26.38 -14.51 14.16
C GLU A 346 25.54 -15.69 14.65
N GLN A 347 25.36 -15.77 15.97
CA GLN A 347 24.42 -16.71 16.58
C GLN A 347 23.06 -16.03 16.63
N MET A 348 22.03 -16.74 16.19
CA MET A 348 20.68 -16.24 16.03
C MET A 348 19.69 -17.17 16.73
N ARG A 349 18.50 -16.62 16.99
CA ARG A 349 17.39 -17.29 17.64
C ARG A 349 16.09 -16.87 16.96
N ILE A 350 15.22 -17.84 16.67
CA ILE A 350 13.85 -17.60 16.20
C ILE A 350 12.91 -18.28 17.18
N ALA A 351 12.07 -17.47 17.83
CA ALA A 351 10.96 -17.94 18.65
C ALA A 351 9.71 -18.09 17.78
N ILE A 352 8.99 -19.19 17.94
CA ILE A 352 7.91 -19.64 17.07
C ILE A 352 6.68 -19.94 17.94
N PRO A 353 5.80 -18.96 18.16
CA PRO A 353 4.54 -19.18 18.86
C PRO A 353 3.70 -20.22 18.12
N TYR A 354 3.07 -21.14 18.84
CA TYR A 354 2.24 -22.19 18.25
C TYR A 354 1.05 -21.65 17.43
N GLU A 355 0.59 -20.45 17.78
CA GLU A 355 -0.44 -19.72 17.05
C GLU A 355 -0.04 -19.40 15.60
N SER A 356 1.25 -19.34 15.27
CA SER A 356 1.72 -18.99 13.92
C SER A 356 1.52 -20.08 12.88
N PHE A 357 1.27 -21.32 13.30
CA PHE A 357 1.05 -22.48 12.42
C PHE A 357 -0.20 -23.29 12.80
N ALA A 358 -1.05 -22.74 13.67
CA ALA A 358 -2.32 -23.35 14.03
C ALA A 358 -3.31 -23.35 12.86
N SER A 359 -4.17 -24.37 12.82
CA SER A 359 -5.26 -24.44 11.85
C SER A 359 -6.60 -24.07 12.50
N TYR A 360 -7.50 -23.49 11.73
CA TYR A 360 -8.84 -23.14 12.18
C TYR A 360 -9.84 -24.22 11.76
N ASP A 361 -10.43 -24.92 12.73
CA ASP A 361 -11.49 -25.89 12.49
C ASP A 361 -12.86 -25.22 12.50
N GLU A 362 -13.34 -24.79 11.33
CA GLU A 362 -14.67 -24.16 11.21
C GLU A 362 -15.84 -25.16 11.32
N THR A 363 -15.56 -26.48 11.25
CA THR A 363 -16.59 -27.54 11.19
C THR A 363 -16.76 -28.31 12.49
N GLY A 364 -15.71 -28.40 13.31
CA GLY A 364 -15.62 -29.30 14.44
C GLY A 364 -15.22 -30.73 14.07
N THR A 365 -14.65 -30.96 12.89
CA THR A 365 -14.19 -32.31 12.46
C THR A 365 -13.06 -32.84 13.32
N SER A 366 -12.29 -31.96 13.96
CA SER A 366 -11.27 -32.31 14.96
C SER A 366 -11.83 -32.56 16.37
N GLY A 367 -13.11 -32.24 16.59
CA GLY A 367 -13.75 -32.17 17.90
C GLY A 367 -13.88 -30.76 18.48
N PHE A 368 -13.28 -29.73 17.85
CA PHE A 368 -13.29 -28.34 18.32
C PHE A 368 -13.82 -27.38 17.26
N ALA A 369 -15.14 -27.21 17.18
CA ALA A 369 -15.74 -26.29 16.21
C ALA A 369 -15.37 -24.82 16.49
N SER A 370 -15.18 -24.04 15.43
CA SER A 370 -14.83 -22.61 15.46
C SER A 370 -13.63 -22.32 16.36
N SER A 371 -12.56 -23.11 16.23
CA SER A 371 -11.41 -23.04 17.13
C SER A 371 -10.08 -23.11 16.36
N TYR A 372 -9.08 -22.38 16.84
CA TYR A 372 -7.69 -22.60 16.44
C TYR A 372 -7.13 -23.80 17.20
N ILE A 373 -6.58 -24.76 16.47
CA ILE A 373 -6.10 -26.03 17.02
C ILE A 373 -4.71 -26.40 16.50
N LEU A 374 -4.06 -27.25 17.26
CA LEU A 374 -3.00 -28.13 16.79
C LEU A 374 -3.53 -29.57 16.82
N GLU A 375 -3.58 -30.24 15.68
CA GLU A 375 -4.03 -31.63 15.62
C GLU A 375 -2.96 -32.56 16.18
N LYS A 376 -3.40 -33.66 16.81
CA LYS A 376 -2.48 -34.71 17.26
C LYS A 376 -1.57 -35.17 16.13
N GLY A 377 -0.32 -35.50 16.45
CA GLY A 377 0.68 -35.97 15.50
C GLY A 377 1.99 -35.21 15.62
N GLU A 378 2.91 -35.54 14.72
CA GLU A 378 4.24 -34.96 14.67
C GLU A 378 4.28 -33.66 13.86
N TYR A 379 4.84 -32.62 14.46
CA TYR A 379 5.13 -31.33 13.83
C TYR A 379 6.62 -31.27 13.52
N LEU A 380 6.97 -31.10 12.24
CA LEU A 380 8.36 -30.96 11.79
C LEU A 380 8.71 -29.49 11.57
N PHE A 381 9.86 -29.07 12.08
CA PHE A 381 10.39 -27.72 11.91
C PHE A 381 11.55 -27.75 10.93
N HIS A 382 11.45 -26.95 9.88
CA HIS A 382 12.40 -26.87 8.79
C HIS A 382 13.11 -25.52 8.81
N ILE A 383 14.44 -25.50 8.85
CA ILE A 383 15.25 -24.28 8.78
C ILE A 383 15.97 -24.21 7.44
N GLY A 384 16.03 -23.03 6.83
CA GLY A 384 16.68 -22.89 5.53
C GLY A 384 16.74 -21.48 4.98
N ARG A 385 17.09 -21.40 3.69
CA ARG A 385 17.27 -20.13 2.96
C ARG A 385 16.03 -19.67 2.20
N ASN A 386 15.19 -20.62 1.80
CA ASN A 386 13.89 -20.44 1.14
C ASN A 386 13.05 -21.69 1.38
N VAL A 387 11.81 -21.73 0.89
CA VAL A 387 10.87 -22.83 1.21
C VAL A 387 11.33 -24.22 0.72
N ARG A 388 12.22 -24.29 -0.29
CA ARG A 388 12.75 -25.54 -0.84
C ARG A 388 14.09 -25.94 -0.24
N GLU A 389 14.98 -24.98 -0.03
CA GLU A 389 16.32 -25.19 0.52
C GLU A 389 16.30 -25.18 2.05
N THR A 390 15.72 -26.22 2.64
CA THR A 390 15.57 -26.38 4.09
C THR A 390 16.02 -27.75 4.58
N GLU A 391 16.52 -27.84 5.80
CA GLU A 391 16.76 -29.07 6.55
C GLU A 391 15.86 -29.15 7.79
N VAL A 392 15.63 -30.35 8.32
CA VAL A 392 14.85 -30.54 9.56
C VAL A 392 15.70 -30.07 10.75
N ALA A 393 15.23 -29.05 11.46
CA ALA A 393 15.83 -28.53 12.67
C ALA A 393 15.45 -29.34 13.92
N GLY A 394 14.23 -29.88 13.93
CA GLY A 394 13.70 -30.68 15.02
C GLY A 394 12.20 -30.96 14.85
N SER A 395 11.62 -31.69 15.80
CA SER A 395 10.20 -31.99 15.82
C SER A 395 9.67 -32.11 17.25
N PHE A 396 8.35 -32.00 17.39
CA PHE A 396 7.64 -32.44 18.58
C PHE A 396 6.38 -33.20 18.19
N THR A 397 5.86 -34.02 19.10
CA THR A 397 4.64 -34.80 18.88
C THR A 397 3.60 -34.44 19.92
N LEU A 398 2.37 -34.18 19.45
CA LEU A 398 1.20 -34.06 20.31
C LEU A 398 0.44 -35.38 20.32
N GLU A 399 0.22 -35.94 21.51
CA GLU A 399 -0.57 -37.16 21.70
C GLU A 399 -2.07 -36.93 21.49
N GLU A 400 -2.53 -35.69 21.71
CA GLU A 400 -3.91 -35.27 21.56
C GLU A 400 -4.02 -33.93 20.83
N THR A 401 -5.18 -33.69 20.20
CA THR A 401 -5.47 -32.41 19.57
C THR A 401 -5.62 -31.34 20.66
N VAL A 402 -4.86 -30.26 20.55
CA VAL A 402 -4.85 -29.15 21.49
C VAL A 402 -5.67 -27.99 20.91
N CYS A 403 -6.64 -27.50 21.66
CA CYS A 403 -7.35 -26.27 21.34
C CYS A 403 -6.58 -25.07 21.92
N LEU A 404 -6.09 -24.19 21.03
CA LEU A 404 -5.36 -22.98 21.43
C LEU A 404 -6.32 -21.83 21.76
N ALA A 405 -7.37 -21.68 20.95
CA ALA A 405 -8.38 -20.66 21.15
C ALA A 405 -9.73 -21.16 20.62
N SER A 406 -10.76 -21.12 21.47
CA SER A 406 -12.14 -21.36 21.08
C SER A 406 -12.82 -20.02 20.79
N LEU A 407 -13.31 -19.86 19.57
CA LEU A 407 -13.91 -18.63 19.05
C LEU A 407 -15.38 -18.90 18.71
N SER A 408 -15.93 -18.11 17.78
CA SER A 408 -17.26 -18.31 17.23
C SER A 408 -17.20 -18.32 15.71
N GLN A 409 -18.14 -19.03 15.06
CA GLN A 409 -18.27 -18.97 13.60
C GLN A 409 -18.53 -17.51 13.22
N ALA A 410 -17.66 -16.90 12.43
CA ALA A 410 -17.81 -15.52 11.97
C ALA A 410 -17.42 -15.39 10.50
N LEU A 411 -18.14 -14.55 9.74
CA LEU A 411 -17.94 -14.34 8.29
C LEU A 411 -17.99 -15.61 7.43
N ALA A 412 -18.58 -16.71 7.91
CA ALA A 412 -18.73 -17.91 7.08
C ALA A 412 -19.54 -17.60 5.80
N PRO A 413 -19.27 -18.30 4.68
CA PRO A 413 -19.91 -18.03 3.39
C PRO A 413 -21.41 -18.32 3.43
N VAL A 414 -22.19 -17.50 2.72
CA VAL A 414 -23.63 -17.75 2.47
C VAL A 414 -23.88 -18.36 1.11
N THR A 415 -22.94 -18.20 0.19
CA THR A 415 -22.96 -18.78 -1.16
C THR A 415 -22.27 -20.15 -1.12
N PRO A 416 -22.94 -21.24 -1.54
CA PRO A 416 -22.30 -22.54 -1.69
C PRO A 416 -21.22 -22.54 -2.76
N PHE A 417 -20.06 -23.08 -2.44
CA PHE A 417 -18.99 -23.37 -3.39
C PHE A 417 -18.17 -24.58 -2.89
N GLU A 418 -17.35 -25.14 -3.77
CA GLU A 418 -16.40 -26.19 -3.40
C GLU A 418 -14.99 -25.61 -3.28
N ARG A 419 -14.19 -26.17 -2.38
CA ARG A 419 -12.81 -25.75 -2.13
C ARG A 419 -11.82 -26.89 -2.26
N MET A 420 -10.57 -26.53 -2.51
CA MET A 420 -9.45 -27.46 -2.63
C MET A 420 -9.15 -28.10 -1.28
N ARG A 421 -9.01 -29.42 -1.32
CA ARG A 421 -8.46 -30.25 -0.25
C ARG A 421 -7.45 -31.19 -0.86
N PHE A 422 -6.32 -31.36 -0.19
CA PHE A 422 -5.31 -32.31 -0.61
C PHE A 422 -5.30 -33.52 0.32
N ILE A 423 -5.28 -34.71 -0.27
CA ILE A 423 -5.16 -35.98 0.43
C ILE A 423 -3.80 -36.56 0.10
N ARG A 424 -3.02 -36.86 1.14
CA ARG A 424 -1.72 -37.51 1.01
C ARG A 424 -1.86 -39.01 1.25
N GLU A 425 -1.48 -39.80 0.25
CA GLU A 425 -1.47 -41.25 0.31
C GLU A 425 -0.23 -41.78 1.06
N LYS A 426 -0.25 -43.05 1.45
CA LYS A 426 0.84 -43.67 2.21
C LYS A 426 2.16 -43.74 1.45
N ASP A 427 2.12 -43.71 0.12
CA ASP A 427 3.30 -43.69 -0.75
C ASP A 427 3.84 -42.27 -0.99
N GLY A 428 3.20 -41.25 -0.41
CA GLY A 428 3.56 -39.84 -0.55
C GLY A 428 2.90 -39.14 -1.72
N ALA A 429 2.08 -39.82 -2.53
CA ALA A 429 1.32 -39.16 -3.59
C ALA A 429 0.30 -38.18 -2.99
N VAL A 430 0.16 -37.01 -3.61
CA VAL A 430 -0.80 -35.98 -3.20
C VAL A 430 -1.87 -35.83 -4.26
N HIS A 431 -3.13 -35.98 -3.87
CA HIS A 431 -4.28 -35.84 -4.76
C HIS A 431 -5.16 -34.66 -4.35
N LYS A 432 -5.49 -33.81 -5.33
CA LYS A 432 -6.48 -32.75 -5.17
C LYS A 432 -7.87 -33.36 -5.22
N VAL A 433 -8.69 -33.06 -4.21
CA VAL A 433 -10.13 -33.25 -4.19
C VAL A 433 -10.82 -31.91 -3.92
N MET A 434 -12.08 -31.81 -4.32
CA MET A 434 -12.93 -30.66 -3.99
C MET A 434 -13.90 -31.08 -2.88
N GLU A 435 -14.13 -30.20 -1.90
CA GLU A 435 -15.14 -30.41 -0.85
C GLU A 435 -16.00 -29.16 -0.66
N ALA A 436 -17.25 -29.33 -0.23
CA ALA A 436 -18.14 -28.20 0.00
C ALA A 436 -17.64 -27.31 1.16
N ALA A 437 -17.58 -26.00 0.94
CA ALA A 437 -17.26 -25.04 1.99
C ALA A 437 -18.42 -24.95 3.01
N PRO A 438 -18.14 -24.97 4.33
CA PRO A 438 -19.18 -24.87 5.35
C PRO A 438 -19.91 -23.53 5.31
N LEU A 439 -21.23 -23.59 5.21
CA LEU A 439 -22.06 -22.38 5.15
C LEU A 439 -22.31 -21.78 6.54
N ARG A 440 -22.61 -20.49 6.53
CA ARG A 440 -23.02 -19.72 7.70
C ARG A 440 -24.28 -20.32 8.33
N LYS A 441 -24.24 -20.53 9.64
CA LYS A 441 -25.34 -21.09 10.44
C LYS A 441 -26.21 -20.02 11.09
N LYS A 442 -25.63 -18.86 11.43
CA LYS A 442 -26.32 -17.77 12.15
C LYS A 442 -26.14 -16.44 11.43
N ASN A 443 -27.21 -15.67 11.34
CA ASN A 443 -27.16 -14.33 10.75
C ASN A 443 -26.44 -13.33 11.69
N PRO A 444 -25.50 -12.50 11.21
CA PRO A 444 -24.82 -11.49 12.04
C PRO A 444 -25.78 -10.50 12.74
N ALA A 445 -26.92 -10.17 12.13
CA ALA A 445 -27.94 -9.33 12.76
C ALA A 445 -28.58 -9.96 14.00
N GLU A 446 -28.61 -11.30 14.09
CA GLU A 446 -29.04 -12.00 15.30
C GLU A 446 -28.00 -11.89 16.41
N LYS A 447 -26.71 -12.06 16.09
CA LYS A 447 -25.61 -11.86 17.05
C LYS A 447 -25.59 -10.43 17.59
N ARG A 448 -25.79 -9.45 16.71
CA ARG A 448 -25.92 -8.03 17.09
C ARG A 448 -26.99 -7.83 18.16
N LYS A 449 -28.18 -8.43 18.00
CA LYS A 449 -29.30 -8.28 18.96
C LYS A 449 -28.97 -8.80 20.36
N GLU A 450 -28.08 -9.79 20.45
CA GLU A 450 -27.64 -10.38 21.73
C GLU A 450 -26.58 -9.52 22.43
N LEU A 451 -25.89 -8.66 21.69
CA LEU A 451 -24.72 -7.88 22.13
C LEU A 451 -24.90 -6.38 21.85
N LEU A 452 -26.12 -5.87 21.97
CA LEU A 452 -26.39 -4.44 21.85
C LEU A 452 -25.69 -3.70 23.01
N PRO A 453 -24.90 -2.65 22.74
CA PRO A 453 -24.34 -1.82 23.79
C PRO A 453 -25.46 -1.11 24.57
N GLU A 454 -25.26 -0.95 25.88
CA GLU A 454 -26.17 -0.21 26.74
C GLU A 454 -26.20 1.27 26.32
N GLU A 455 -27.39 1.87 26.33
CA GLU A 455 -27.53 3.30 26.10
C GLU A 455 -27.15 4.10 27.35
N LEU A 456 -26.24 5.06 27.18
CA LEU A 456 -25.90 6.04 28.19
C LEU A 456 -26.98 7.14 28.18
N PRO A 457 -27.65 7.42 29.31
CA PRO A 457 -28.66 8.48 29.37
C PRO A 457 -28.07 9.84 28.97
N PHE A 458 -28.75 10.55 28.07
CA PHE A 458 -28.34 11.89 27.66
C PHE A 458 -28.36 12.86 28.86
N THR A 459 -27.21 13.48 29.17
CA THR A 459 -27.07 14.42 30.28
C THR A 459 -27.16 15.88 29.87
N GLY A 460 -27.06 16.18 28.56
CA GLY A 460 -26.73 17.52 28.07
C GLY A 460 -25.30 17.93 28.42
N ASP A 461 -24.88 19.10 27.94
CA ASP A 461 -23.55 19.66 28.20
C ASP A 461 -23.31 19.85 29.71
N GLN A 462 -22.38 19.09 30.27
CA GLN A 462 -21.93 19.18 31.66
C GLN A 462 -20.64 19.99 31.80
N GLY A 463 -20.13 20.53 30.70
CA GLY A 463 -18.85 21.24 30.62
C GLY A 463 -17.64 20.31 30.58
N TYR A 464 -17.82 18.99 30.43
CA TYR A 464 -16.70 18.07 30.30
C TYR A 464 -16.12 18.15 28.89
N ARG A 465 -14.79 18.29 28.80
CA ARG A 465 -14.03 18.31 27.54
C ARG A 465 -13.22 17.03 27.38
N LEU A 466 -12.82 16.69 26.15
CA LEU A 466 -12.06 15.46 25.88
C LEU A 466 -10.75 15.38 26.68
N ILE A 467 -10.10 16.52 26.94
CA ILE A 467 -8.90 16.59 27.79
C ILE A 467 -9.15 16.11 29.22
N ASP A 468 -10.37 16.29 29.75
CA ASP A 468 -10.74 15.83 31.09
C ASP A 468 -10.80 14.30 31.16
N VAL A 469 -11.15 13.63 30.05
CA VAL A 469 -11.09 12.17 29.92
C VAL A 469 -9.64 11.70 29.91
N LYS A 470 -8.79 12.35 29.10
CA LYS A 470 -7.35 12.03 29.02
C LYS A 470 -6.65 12.14 30.37
N GLU A 471 -7.04 13.11 31.19
CA GLU A 471 -6.48 13.33 32.53
C GLU A 471 -7.15 12.47 33.61
N GLY A 472 -8.13 11.63 33.26
CA GLY A 472 -8.85 10.76 34.19
C GLY A 472 -9.76 11.52 35.15
N ARG A 473 -10.11 12.78 34.86
CA ARG A 473 -11.04 13.60 35.67
C ARG A 473 -12.49 13.20 35.46
N VAL A 474 -12.83 12.68 34.27
CA VAL A 474 -14.13 12.10 33.94
C VAL A 474 -13.94 10.81 33.12
N SER A 475 -14.93 9.92 33.13
CA SER A 475 -14.91 8.73 32.26
C SER A 475 -15.30 9.09 30.83
N MET A 476 -14.92 8.24 29.86
CA MET A 476 -15.39 8.37 28.47
C MET A 476 -16.91 8.32 28.38
N ASP A 477 -17.55 7.40 29.12
CA ASP A 477 -19.01 7.30 29.17
C ASP A 477 -19.68 8.59 29.65
N ALA A 478 -19.14 9.22 30.70
CA ALA A 478 -19.67 10.49 31.21
C ALA A 478 -19.48 11.64 30.20
N PHE A 479 -18.39 11.62 29.43
CA PHE A 479 -18.14 12.60 28.38
C PHE A 479 -19.08 12.41 27.18
N VAL A 480 -19.25 11.19 26.69
CA VAL A 480 -20.11 10.85 25.54
C VAL A 480 -21.59 11.00 25.87
N ALA A 481 -21.99 10.81 27.14
CA ALA A 481 -23.38 11.03 27.58
C ALA A 481 -23.85 12.48 27.37
N GLN A 482 -22.94 13.44 27.17
CA GLN A 482 -23.27 14.85 26.89
C GLN A 482 -23.77 15.11 25.47
N PHE A 483 -23.53 14.19 24.52
CA PHE A 483 -23.79 14.43 23.09
C PHE A 483 -25.27 14.21 22.76
N ASN A 484 -25.92 15.12 22.06
CA ASN A 484 -27.27 14.90 21.56
C ASN A 484 -27.28 13.95 20.34
N ASP A 485 -28.45 13.66 19.77
CA ASP A 485 -28.53 12.75 18.59
C ASP A 485 -27.82 13.32 17.35
N ASP A 486 -27.84 14.63 17.15
CA ASP A 486 -27.18 15.31 16.03
C ASP A 486 -25.65 15.25 16.19
N ASP A 487 -25.12 15.46 17.41
CA ASP A 487 -23.70 15.34 17.73
C ASP A 487 -23.20 13.91 17.44
N LEU A 488 -23.95 12.90 17.90
CA LEU A 488 -23.65 11.48 17.67
C LEU A 488 -23.74 11.08 16.19
N SER A 489 -24.66 11.68 15.46
CA SER A 489 -24.82 11.50 14.01
C SER A 489 -23.69 12.19 13.23
N CYS A 490 -23.19 13.33 13.71
CA CYS A 490 -22.14 14.11 13.06
C CYS A 490 -20.75 13.50 13.28
N ILE A 491 -20.43 13.05 14.49
CA ILE A 491 -19.07 12.59 14.84
C ILE A 491 -18.61 11.37 14.02
N ILE A 492 -19.54 10.54 13.53
CA ILE A 492 -19.25 9.37 12.68
C ILE A 492 -18.97 9.73 11.21
N ARG A 493 -18.97 11.02 10.85
CA ARG A 493 -18.69 11.51 9.49
C ARG A 493 -17.27 12.06 9.40
N GLY A 494 -16.48 11.54 8.48
CA GLY A 494 -15.27 12.20 8.00
C GLY A 494 -15.60 13.29 6.99
N GLU A 495 -14.77 14.32 6.89
CA GLU A 495 -14.91 15.44 5.94
C GLU A 495 -13.71 15.47 4.98
N GLY A 496 -13.98 15.53 3.68
CA GLY A 496 -12.92 15.59 2.68
C GLY A 496 -13.39 15.40 1.23
N MET A 497 -12.47 15.25 0.28
CA MET A 497 -11.02 15.42 0.45
C MET A 497 -10.63 16.91 0.54
N GLY A 498 -9.48 17.21 1.16
CA GLY A 498 -8.95 18.58 1.21
C GLY A 498 -9.65 19.53 2.19
N SER A 499 -10.28 18.99 3.25
CA SER A 499 -10.96 19.80 4.29
C SER A 499 -10.05 20.92 4.80
N PRO A 500 -10.58 22.16 4.96
CA PRO A 500 -9.82 23.29 5.48
C PRO A 500 -9.50 23.18 6.98
N LYS A 501 -10.04 22.16 7.68
CA LYS A 501 -9.87 21.95 9.12
C LYS A 501 -8.55 21.28 9.49
N VAL A 502 -7.84 20.76 8.49
CA VAL A 502 -6.58 20.00 8.63
C VAL A 502 -5.57 20.44 7.57
N THR A 503 -4.42 19.77 7.51
CA THR A 503 -3.35 20.10 6.54
C THR A 503 -3.88 20.08 5.09
N PRO A 504 -3.65 21.15 4.30
CA PRO A 504 -4.17 21.23 2.93
C PRO A 504 -3.70 20.09 2.03
N GLY A 505 -4.62 19.55 1.24
CA GLY A 505 -4.34 18.49 0.28
C GLY A 505 -4.20 17.10 0.90
N THR A 506 -4.66 16.91 2.13
CA THR A 506 -4.78 15.59 2.77
C THR A 506 -6.16 14.96 2.51
N ALA A 507 -6.30 13.69 2.90
CA ALA A 507 -7.42 12.84 2.48
C ALA A 507 -8.70 13.09 3.29
N ALA A 508 -8.61 13.30 4.60
CA ALA A 508 -9.78 13.59 5.43
C ALA A 508 -9.45 14.29 6.76
N ALA A 509 -10.43 15.04 7.26
CA ALA A 509 -10.58 15.43 8.66
C ALA A 509 -11.66 14.57 9.34
N PHE A 510 -11.54 14.28 10.64
CA PHE A 510 -12.59 13.60 11.41
C PHE A 510 -12.55 13.97 12.90
N GLY A 511 -13.62 13.68 13.64
CA GLY A 511 -13.74 14.07 15.05
C GLY A 511 -14.46 15.40 15.21
N GLY A 512 -13.74 16.46 15.57
CA GLY A 512 -14.26 17.82 15.79
C GLY A 512 -14.72 18.56 14.52
N VAL A 513 -15.52 17.90 13.66
CA VAL A 513 -15.90 18.40 12.33
C VAL A 513 -17.11 19.36 12.34
N SER A 514 -17.69 19.66 13.50
CA SER A 514 -18.66 20.74 13.68
C SER A 514 -18.24 21.68 14.80
N GLU A 515 -18.85 22.86 14.88
CA GLU A 515 -18.61 23.81 15.98
C GLU A 515 -19.01 23.21 17.33
N GLU A 516 -20.10 22.43 17.37
CA GLU A 516 -20.60 21.74 18.56
C GLU A 516 -19.61 20.67 19.04
N LEU A 517 -19.07 19.84 18.15
CA LEU A 517 -18.07 18.83 18.51
C LEU A 517 -16.75 19.49 18.96
N ALA A 518 -16.34 20.58 18.30
CA ALA A 518 -15.17 21.36 18.72
C ALA A 518 -15.36 22.02 20.09
N HIS A 519 -16.59 22.45 20.44
CA HIS A 519 -16.92 23.00 21.76
C HIS A 519 -16.65 22.00 22.89
N PHE A 520 -16.90 20.71 22.68
CA PHE A 520 -16.54 19.63 23.61
C PHE A 520 -15.02 19.34 23.68
N GLY A 521 -14.19 20.13 23.00
CA GLY A 521 -12.73 19.94 22.96
C GLY A 521 -12.28 18.72 22.17
N ILE A 522 -13.10 18.27 21.20
CA ILE A 522 -12.72 17.20 20.27
C ILE A 522 -11.94 17.83 19.11
N PRO A 523 -10.68 17.42 18.86
CA PRO A 523 -9.89 17.96 17.76
C PRO A 523 -10.32 17.35 16.42
N CYS A 524 -9.93 18.00 15.32
CA CYS A 524 -9.93 17.36 14.00
C CYS A 524 -8.66 16.51 13.85
N GLY A 525 -8.81 15.19 13.77
CA GLY A 525 -7.75 14.29 13.35
C GLY A 525 -7.55 14.37 11.82
N CYS A 526 -6.30 14.26 11.37
CA CYS A 526 -5.95 14.33 9.95
C CYS A 526 -5.46 12.98 9.40
N CYS A 527 -6.04 12.54 8.28
CA CYS A 527 -5.63 11.37 7.52
C CYS A 527 -4.98 11.77 6.19
N SER A 528 -3.88 11.13 5.81
CA SER A 528 -3.20 11.32 4.52
C SER A 528 -2.74 9.99 3.94
N ASP A 529 -2.94 9.78 2.63
CA ASP A 529 -2.24 8.71 1.91
C ASP A 529 -0.72 8.97 1.95
N GLY A 530 0.16 8.01 1.71
CA GLY A 530 -0.09 6.59 1.56
C GLY A 530 1.10 5.77 2.05
N PRO A 531 1.12 4.45 1.82
CA PRO A 531 2.16 3.55 2.33
C PRO A 531 3.58 3.98 1.93
N SER A 532 3.75 4.58 0.75
CA SER A 532 5.04 5.02 0.19
C SER A 532 5.43 6.47 0.55
N GLY A 533 4.76 7.10 1.52
CA GLY A 533 5.01 8.48 1.94
C GLY A 533 3.77 9.37 1.82
N MET A 534 3.84 10.58 2.37
CA MET A 534 2.66 11.46 2.44
C MET A 534 2.29 12.07 1.08
N ARG A 535 1.05 11.85 0.65
CA ARG A 535 0.39 12.52 -0.46
C ARG A 535 -0.20 13.82 0.07
N LEU A 536 0.36 14.91 -0.44
CA LEU A 536 -0.07 16.28 -0.13
C LEU A 536 -0.45 16.98 -1.43
N ASP A 537 -1.74 16.99 -1.75
CA ASP A 537 -2.25 17.50 -3.02
C ASP A 537 -2.06 19.01 -3.22
N SER A 538 -1.71 19.72 -2.14
CA SER A 538 -1.20 21.10 -2.15
C SER A 538 0.12 21.26 -2.88
N GLY A 539 0.82 20.17 -3.22
CA GLY A 539 2.16 20.18 -3.84
C GLY A 539 3.31 20.26 -2.84
N MET A 540 3.00 20.36 -1.55
CA MET A 540 3.98 20.24 -0.47
C MET A 540 4.78 18.95 -0.66
N LYS A 541 6.10 19.05 -0.44
CA LYS A 541 6.99 17.93 -0.65
C LYS A 541 7.02 17.03 0.58
N ALA A 542 7.12 15.74 0.34
CA ALA A 542 7.30 14.72 1.36
C ALA A 542 8.26 13.64 0.85
N PHE A 543 8.80 12.83 1.75
CA PHE A 543 9.72 11.76 1.40
C PHE A 543 8.98 10.62 0.69
N SER A 544 9.40 10.26 -0.53
CA SER A 544 8.88 9.09 -1.25
C SER A 544 9.71 7.85 -0.95
N LEU A 545 9.09 6.91 -0.25
CA LEU A 545 9.63 5.64 0.22
C LEU A 545 9.53 4.53 -0.84
N PRO A 546 10.26 3.43 -0.68
CA PRO A 546 10.06 2.22 -1.48
C PRO A 546 8.65 1.65 -1.35
N ASN A 547 8.21 0.92 -2.38
CA ASN A 547 6.92 0.24 -2.37
C ASN A 547 6.88 -0.93 -1.36
N GLY A 548 5.68 -1.42 -1.06
CA GLY A 548 5.45 -2.44 -0.03
C GLY A 548 6.18 -3.76 -0.36
N THR A 549 6.12 -4.21 -1.62
CA THR A 549 6.76 -5.46 -2.06
C THR A 549 8.29 -5.42 -1.88
N LEU A 550 8.93 -4.28 -2.18
CA LEU A 550 10.36 -4.10 -1.92
C LEU A 550 10.65 -4.20 -0.42
N LEU A 551 9.88 -3.48 0.41
CA LEU A 551 10.08 -3.48 1.86
C LEU A 551 9.90 -4.88 2.45
N ALA A 552 8.91 -5.64 2.00
CA ALA A 552 8.73 -7.02 2.43
C ALA A 552 9.86 -7.93 1.95
N SER A 553 10.37 -7.71 0.73
CA SER A 553 11.52 -8.45 0.18
C SER A 553 12.80 -8.25 1.00
N THR A 554 12.87 -7.23 1.86
CA THR A 554 14.00 -7.08 2.78
C THR A 554 14.08 -8.20 3.82
N PHE A 555 12.94 -8.81 4.21
CA PHE A 555 12.82 -9.70 5.38
C PHE A 555 13.46 -9.09 6.65
N ASN A 556 13.43 -7.77 6.78
CA ASN A 556 14.11 -7.01 7.84
C ASN A 556 13.15 -6.03 8.53
N THR A 557 12.39 -6.54 9.49
CA THR A 557 11.41 -5.76 10.25
C THR A 557 12.04 -4.58 11.00
N ALA A 558 13.27 -4.73 11.50
CA ALA A 558 13.97 -3.65 12.20
C ALA A 558 14.32 -2.47 11.27
N LEU A 559 14.67 -2.75 10.02
CA LEU A 559 14.93 -1.71 9.02
C LEU A 559 13.65 -0.98 8.63
N VAL A 560 12.55 -1.71 8.42
CA VAL A 560 11.23 -1.13 8.11
C VAL A 560 10.74 -0.26 9.28
N GLU A 561 10.84 -0.76 10.52
CA GLU A 561 10.45 -0.01 11.72
C GLU A 561 11.26 1.29 11.88
N LYS A 562 12.58 1.22 11.65
CA LYS A 562 13.45 2.41 11.66
C LYS A 562 13.05 3.41 10.57
N LEU A 563 12.79 2.94 9.36
CA LEU A 563 12.39 3.81 8.24
C LEU A 563 11.11 4.57 8.58
N TYR A 564 10.08 3.88 9.06
CA TYR A 564 8.81 4.51 9.43
C TYR A 564 8.86 5.33 10.72
N SER A 565 9.90 5.18 11.55
CA SER A 565 10.11 6.13 12.66
C SER A 565 10.42 7.55 12.16
N PHE A 566 11.18 7.68 11.05
CA PHE A 566 11.42 8.98 10.41
C PHE A 566 10.15 9.51 9.74
N THR A 567 9.40 8.65 9.05
CA THR A 567 8.09 9.00 8.48
C THR A 567 7.13 9.50 9.56
N GLY A 568 7.11 8.87 10.73
CA GLY A 568 6.31 9.33 11.86
C GLY A 568 6.66 10.75 12.30
N ILE A 569 7.95 11.09 12.40
CA ILE A 569 8.39 12.46 12.74
C ILE A 569 8.01 13.44 11.61
N GLU A 570 8.13 13.03 10.35
CA GLU A 570 7.72 13.81 9.18
C GLU A 570 6.21 14.10 9.20
N MET A 571 5.38 13.14 9.61
CA MET A 571 3.93 13.32 9.81
C MET A 571 3.63 14.34 10.91
N VAL A 572 4.36 14.28 12.04
CA VAL A 572 4.21 15.29 13.11
C VAL A 572 4.53 16.69 12.59
N LYS A 573 5.60 16.84 11.79
CA LYS A 573 5.94 18.11 11.12
C LYS A 573 4.77 18.63 10.26
N ASN A 574 4.15 17.73 9.49
CA ASN A 574 3.04 18.03 8.59
C ASN A 574 1.66 17.98 9.26
N LYS A 575 1.59 17.84 10.59
CA LYS A 575 0.35 17.80 11.39
C LYS A 575 -0.64 16.71 10.96
N ILE A 576 -0.13 15.56 10.51
CA ILE A 576 -0.93 14.38 10.14
C ILE A 576 -0.92 13.39 11.31
N ASP A 577 -2.09 12.85 11.65
CA ASP A 577 -2.25 11.95 12.81
C ASP A 577 -2.32 10.47 12.39
N ALA A 578 -2.86 10.18 11.19
CA ALA A 578 -2.95 8.83 10.63
C ALA A 578 -2.48 8.77 9.16
N LEU A 579 -1.51 7.90 8.89
CA LEU A 579 -1.10 7.57 7.52
C LEU A 579 -2.01 6.45 7.00
N LEU A 580 -2.54 6.57 5.78
CA LEU A 580 -3.39 5.54 5.18
C LEU A 580 -2.55 4.41 4.59
N GLY A 581 -1.87 3.69 5.49
CA GLY A 581 -1.07 2.51 5.28
C GLY A 581 -0.66 1.91 6.63
N PRO A 582 -0.21 0.65 6.67
CA PRO A 582 0.19 -0.19 5.54
C PRO A 582 -1.00 -0.71 4.71
N GLY A 583 -0.81 -0.75 3.39
CA GLY A 583 -1.56 -1.66 2.53
C GLY A 583 -1.05 -3.09 2.79
N MET A 584 -1.93 -4.03 3.07
CA MET A 584 -1.54 -5.36 3.56
C MET A 584 -2.51 -6.47 3.17
N ASN A 585 -3.21 -6.31 2.04
CA ASN A 585 -3.96 -7.40 1.45
C ASN A 585 -2.99 -8.46 0.89
N ILE A 586 -3.37 -9.74 0.99
CA ILE A 586 -2.58 -10.86 0.49
C ILE A 586 -2.40 -10.77 -1.04
N HIS A 587 -1.22 -11.12 -1.56
CA HIS A 587 -1.03 -11.33 -3.00
C HIS A 587 -1.69 -12.64 -3.42
N ARG A 588 -3.04 -12.65 -3.50
CA ARG A 588 -3.81 -13.83 -3.89
C ARG A 588 -3.50 -14.25 -5.33
N HIS A 589 -3.35 -13.27 -6.21
CA HIS A 589 -3.08 -13.48 -7.62
C HIS A 589 -2.07 -12.42 -8.11
N PRO A 590 -1.07 -12.78 -8.92
CA PRO A 590 -0.03 -11.86 -9.38
C PRO A 590 -0.53 -10.71 -10.25
N LEU A 591 -1.70 -10.86 -10.90
CA LEU A 591 -2.26 -9.81 -11.74
C LEU A 591 -2.97 -8.69 -10.98
N ASN A 592 -3.18 -8.80 -9.66
CA ASN A 592 -3.82 -7.72 -8.91
C ASN A 592 -3.05 -6.38 -9.07
N GLY A 593 -3.78 -5.31 -9.41
CA GLY A 593 -3.20 -3.99 -9.71
C GLY A 593 -2.40 -3.39 -8.56
N ARG A 594 -2.82 -3.65 -7.31
CA ARG A 594 -2.24 -3.05 -6.09
C ARG A 594 -1.23 -3.91 -5.34
N ASN A 595 -0.78 -5.03 -5.89
CA ASN A 595 0.24 -5.84 -5.21
C ASN A 595 1.49 -5.02 -4.83
N PHE A 596 1.86 -3.99 -5.62
CA PHE A 596 3.04 -3.15 -5.36
C PHE A 596 3.04 -2.48 -3.98
N GLU A 597 1.87 -2.11 -3.44
CA GLU A 597 1.75 -1.45 -2.13
C GLU A 597 1.47 -2.42 -0.98
N TYR A 598 1.26 -3.70 -1.31
CA TYR A 598 1.09 -4.79 -0.35
C TYR A 598 2.43 -5.49 -0.12
N PHE A 599 2.43 -6.63 0.58
CA PHE A 599 3.68 -7.24 1.05
C PHE A 599 3.98 -8.61 0.42
N SER A 600 3.05 -9.56 0.49
CA SER A 600 3.34 -10.97 0.21
C SER A 600 2.08 -11.81 -0.01
N GLU A 601 2.23 -12.94 -0.70
CA GLU A 601 1.28 -14.06 -0.67
C GLU A 601 1.16 -14.72 0.72
N ASP A 602 2.13 -14.49 1.61
CA ASP A 602 2.18 -15.07 2.95
C ASP A 602 1.63 -14.12 4.03
N PRO A 603 0.67 -14.58 4.87
CA PRO A 603 0.12 -13.77 5.96
C PRO A 603 1.11 -13.45 7.07
N PHE A 604 2.11 -14.29 7.32
CA PHE A 604 3.09 -14.06 8.39
C PHE A 604 4.07 -12.96 7.99
N VAL A 605 4.62 -12.99 6.77
CA VAL A 605 5.43 -11.87 6.23
C VAL A 605 4.62 -10.58 6.24
N THR A 606 3.40 -10.63 5.70
CA THR A 606 2.47 -9.49 5.65
C THR A 606 2.23 -8.89 7.04
N GLY A 607 1.89 -9.72 8.03
CA GLY A 607 1.65 -9.29 9.40
C GLY A 607 2.91 -8.72 10.08
N LYS A 608 4.07 -9.34 9.92
CA LYS A 608 5.34 -8.86 10.51
C LYS A 608 5.79 -7.52 9.93
N MET A 609 5.62 -7.31 8.62
CA MET A 609 5.96 -6.04 7.95
C MET A 609 4.99 -4.93 8.33
N ALA A 610 3.67 -5.21 8.35
CA ALA A 610 2.66 -4.28 8.81
C ALA A 610 2.91 -3.85 10.26
N ALA A 611 3.20 -4.81 11.15
CA ALA A 611 3.49 -4.53 12.55
C ALA A 611 4.76 -3.67 12.73
N ALA A 612 5.80 -3.90 11.93
CA ALA A 612 7.01 -3.08 11.94
C ALA A 612 6.74 -1.63 11.52
N MET A 613 6.00 -1.42 10.43
CA MET A 613 5.60 -0.09 9.97
C MET A 613 4.80 0.66 11.05
N ILE A 614 3.79 0.01 11.64
CA ILE A 614 2.92 0.63 12.66
C ILE A 614 3.71 1.00 13.92
N ARG A 615 4.62 0.13 14.41
CA ARG A 615 5.50 0.47 15.54
C ARG A 615 6.41 1.65 15.23
N GLY A 616 6.94 1.72 14.01
CA GLY A 616 7.75 2.85 13.54
C GLY A 616 6.99 4.16 13.67
N LEU A 617 5.79 4.25 13.09
CA LEU A 617 4.92 5.43 13.18
C LEU A 617 4.58 5.79 14.63
N LYS A 618 4.21 4.79 15.45
CA LYS A 618 3.84 4.98 16.86
C LYS A 618 4.97 5.51 17.72
N SER A 619 6.23 5.27 17.36
CA SER A 619 7.37 5.84 18.07
C SER A 619 7.39 7.38 18.07
N ALA A 620 6.70 8.00 17.11
CA ALA A 620 6.53 9.44 16.99
C ALA A 620 5.20 9.97 17.54
N GLY A 621 4.29 9.12 18.04
CA GLY A 621 2.97 9.55 18.54
C GLY A 621 1.89 9.71 17.45
N VAL A 622 2.17 9.24 16.22
CA VAL A 622 1.21 9.11 15.11
C VAL A 622 0.98 7.63 14.82
N THR A 623 0.06 7.30 13.90
CA THR A 623 -0.24 5.89 13.60
C THR A 623 -0.44 5.62 12.12
N GLY A 624 -0.52 4.34 11.78
CA GLY A 624 -0.90 3.85 10.47
C GLY A 624 -2.30 3.25 10.49
N THR A 625 -3.05 3.47 9.42
CA THR A 625 -4.34 2.85 9.17
C THR A 625 -4.13 1.59 8.33
N ALA A 626 -4.18 0.42 8.96
CA ALA A 626 -4.03 -0.86 8.27
C ALA A 626 -5.18 -1.06 7.26
N LYS A 627 -4.84 -1.32 5.99
CA LYS A 627 -5.83 -1.39 4.89
C LYS A 627 -5.55 -2.51 3.88
N HIS A 628 -6.54 -3.06 3.18
CA HIS A 628 -7.98 -2.82 3.29
C HIS A 628 -8.63 -4.05 3.91
N PHE A 629 -9.43 -3.85 4.96
CA PHE A 629 -9.95 -4.90 5.85
C PHE A 629 -11.32 -5.42 5.38
N CYS A 630 -11.43 -6.60 4.77
CA CYS A 630 -10.37 -7.52 4.32
C CYS A 630 -10.64 -8.00 2.89
N ALA A 631 -9.71 -8.77 2.32
CA ALA A 631 -9.84 -9.45 1.04
C ALA A 631 -10.07 -8.55 -0.21
N ASN A 632 -9.53 -7.31 -0.21
CA ASN A 632 -9.42 -6.49 -1.43
C ASN A 632 -8.21 -6.94 -2.27
N ASN A 633 -8.32 -8.11 -2.89
CA ASN A 633 -7.22 -8.74 -3.64
C ASN A 633 -7.39 -8.66 -5.16
N GLN A 634 -8.33 -7.84 -5.64
CA GLN A 634 -8.63 -7.60 -7.05
C GLN A 634 -9.15 -6.16 -7.19
N GLU A 635 -8.62 -5.40 -8.14
CA GLU A 635 -9.03 -4.02 -8.35
C GLU A 635 -10.21 -3.89 -9.31
N THR A 636 -10.28 -4.76 -10.33
CA THR A 636 -11.36 -4.74 -11.30
C THR A 636 -12.69 -5.03 -10.62
N GLY A 637 -13.58 -4.04 -10.61
CA GLY A 637 -14.89 -4.17 -9.97
C GLY A 637 -14.83 -4.17 -8.44
N ARG A 638 -13.76 -3.65 -7.82
CA ARG A 638 -13.54 -3.67 -6.35
C ARG A 638 -14.69 -3.16 -5.49
N SER A 639 -15.58 -2.31 -6.02
CA SER A 639 -16.76 -1.79 -5.31
C SER A 639 -18.04 -2.63 -5.44
N THR A 640 -18.01 -3.67 -6.28
CA THR A 640 -19.15 -4.54 -6.58
C THR A 640 -18.86 -6.03 -6.42
N VAL A 641 -17.61 -6.45 -6.60
CA VAL A 641 -17.21 -7.85 -6.50
C VAL A 641 -17.45 -8.38 -5.10
N ASP A 642 -17.99 -9.60 -5.04
CA ASP A 642 -18.15 -10.40 -3.83
C ASP A 642 -17.03 -11.43 -3.74
N SER A 643 -16.17 -11.32 -2.73
CA SER A 643 -15.20 -12.37 -2.42
C SER A 643 -15.88 -13.45 -1.57
N VAL A 644 -16.11 -14.62 -2.16
CA VAL A 644 -16.73 -15.76 -1.47
C VAL A 644 -15.65 -16.70 -0.94
N ILE A 645 -15.50 -16.69 0.39
CA ILE A 645 -14.35 -17.28 1.09
C ILE A 645 -14.83 -18.14 2.25
N SER A 646 -14.19 -19.28 2.49
CA SER A 646 -14.43 -20.08 3.69
C SER A 646 -14.01 -19.33 4.96
N GLU A 647 -14.57 -19.69 6.12
CA GLU A 647 -14.14 -19.10 7.37
C GLU A 647 -12.67 -19.48 7.67
N ARG A 648 -12.28 -20.71 7.38
CA ARG A 648 -10.90 -21.16 7.54
C ARG A 648 -9.90 -20.30 6.77
N ALA A 649 -10.12 -20.06 5.48
CA ALA A 649 -9.22 -19.27 4.67
C ALA A 649 -9.21 -17.79 5.10
N LEU A 650 -10.37 -17.23 5.49
CA LEU A 650 -10.42 -15.90 6.10
C LEU A 650 -9.52 -15.82 7.34
N ARG A 651 -9.64 -16.77 8.26
CA ARG A 651 -8.92 -16.81 9.54
C ARG A 651 -7.41 -17.01 9.36
N GLU A 652 -7.01 -17.98 8.53
CA GLU A 652 -5.61 -18.40 8.38
C GLU A 652 -4.83 -17.52 7.39
N ILE A 653 -5.49 -16.90 6.40
CA ILE A 653 -4.83 -16.15 5.32
C ILE A 653 -5.20 -14.66 5.36
N TYR A 654 -6.45 -14.30 5.07
CA TYR A 654 -6.80 -12.92 4.73
C TYR A 654 -6.94 -11.98 5.94
N LEU A 655 -7.25 -12.53 7.12
CA LEU A 655 -7.36 -11.79 8.38
C LEU A 655 -6.10 -11.87 9.24
N LYS A 656 -5.26 -12.88 9.03
CA LYS A 656 -4.11 -13.18 9.91
C LYS A 656 -3.13 -12.02 10.00
N GLY A 657 -2.83 -11.35 8.88
CA GLY A 657 -1.98 -10.16 8.89
C GLY A 657 -2.54 -9.05 9.78
N PHE A 658 -3.84 -8.77 9.69
CA PHE A 658 -4.52 -7.75 10.50
C PHE A 658 -4.55 -8.14 11.98
N GLU A 659 -4.78 -9.42 12.29
CA GLU A 659 -4.68 -9.93 13.67
C GLU A 659 -3.30 -9.63 14.27
N MET A 660 -2.23 -9.89 13.52
CA MET A 660 -0.86 -9.60 13.95
C MET A 660 -0.61 -8.10 14.12
N ALA A 661 -1.11 -7.26 13.21
CA ALA A 661 -1.01 -5.80 13.36
C ALA A 661 -1.68 -5.31 14.65
N VAL A 662 -2.86 -5.82 14.98
CA VAL A 662 -3.58 -5.49 16.21
C VAL A 662 -2.85 -6.02 17.44
N ARG A 663 -2.52 -7.32 17.49
CA ARG A 663 -1.97 -7.97 18.70
C ARG A 663 -0.50 -7.64 18.95
N GLU A 664 0.33 -7.53 17.90
CA GLU A 664 1.78 -7.35 18.05
C GLU A 664 2.25 -5.90 17.99
N ALA A 665 1.56 -5.04 17.22
CA ALA A 665 1.91 -3.62 17.08
C ALA A 665 0.93 -2.68 17.77
N GLY A 666 -0.18 -3.21 18.31
CA GLY A 666 -1.22 -2.41 18.94
C GLY A 666 -1.90 -1.48 17.94
N ALA A 667 -2.11 -1.89 16.68
CA ALA A 667 -2.81 -1.09 15.69
C ALA A 667 -4.11 -0.52 16.25
N ASP A 668 -4.36 0.77 16.02
CA ASP A 668 -5.50 1.54 16.55
C ASP A 668 -6.27 2.29 15.45
N SER A 669 -5.93 2.03 14.19
CA SER A 669 -6.67 2.53 13.03
C SER A 669 -6.71 1.46 11.93
N ILE A 670 -7.91 1.16 11.41
CA ILE A 670 -8.16 0.18 10.35
C ILE A 670 -9.11 0.78 9.31
N MET A 671 -8.89 0.47 8.04
CA MET A 671 -9.77 0.87 6.94
C MET A 671 -10.40 -0.36 6.30
N THR A 672 -11.73 -0.39 6.14
CA THR A 672 -12.43 -1.47 5.43
C THR A 672 -12.26 -1.35 3.91
N THR A 673 -12.87 -2.26 3.14
CA THR A 673 -12.76 -2.29 1.67
C THR A 673 -13.92 -1.60 0.96
N TYR A 674 -13.81 -1.50 -0.36
CA TYR A 674 -14.87 -1.06 -1.26
C TYR A 674 -15.96 -2.10 -1.52
N GLY A 675 -15.60 -3.38 -1.49
CA GLY A 675 -16.43 -4.50 -1.95
C GLY A 675 -17.03 -5.32 -0.81
N SER A 676 -17.58 -6.48 -1.19
CA SER A 676 -18.20 -7.40 -0.25
C SER A 676 -17.36 -8.64 0.00
N VAL A 677 -17.50 -9.19 1.20
CA VAL A 677 -16.98 -10.50 1.58
C VAL A 677 -18.18 -11.33 2.04
N ASN A 678 -18.41 -12.45 1.37
CA ASN A 678 -19.52 -13.35 1.66
C ASN A 678 -20.89 -12.64 1.66
N GLY A 679 -21.13 -11.76 0.69
CA GLY A 679 -22.42 -11.10 0.42
C GLY A 679 -22.72 -9.85 1.26
N LEU A 680 -21.80 -9.41 2.11
CA LEU A 680 -21.92 -8.17 2.89
C LEU A 680 -20.74 -7.24 2.60
N TRP A 681 -21.04 -5.96 2.33
CA TRP A 681 -20.00 -4.94 2.22
C TRP A 681 -19.26 -4.82 3.54
N THR A 682 -17.93 -4.78 3.47
CA THR A 682 -17.07 -4.87 4.66
C THR A 682 -17.33 -3.74 5.66
N ALA A 683 -17.70 -2.56 5.17
CA ALA A 683 -18.10 -1.42 6.00
C ALA A 683 -19.36 -1.68 6.86
N GLY A 684 -20.27 -2.54 6.40
CA GLY A 684 -21.49 -2.96 7.12
C GLY A 684 -21.38 -4.32 7.82
N SER A 685 -20.20 -4.95 7.83
CA SER A 685 -20.03 -6.32 8.34
C SER A 685 -19.82 -6.37 9.86
N TYR A 686 -20.88 -6.71 10.60
CA TYR A 686 -20.83 -6.85 12.07
C TYR A 686 -19.84 -7.94 12.51
N ASP A 687 -19.81 -9.07 11.81
CA ASP A 687 -18.88 -10.15 12.14
C ASP A 687 -17.42 -9.72 11.96
N LEU A 688 -17.11 -8.98 10.90
CA LEU A 688 -15.76 -8.48 10.64
C LEU A 688 -15.34 -7.46 11.70
N ASN A 689 -16.15 -6.41 11.83
CA ASN A 689 -15.76 -5.22 12.57
C ASN A 689 -16.02 -5.42 14.07
N THR A 690 -17.05 -6.13 14.50
CA THR A 690 -17.34 -6.30 15.94
C THR A 690 -16.92 -7.66 16.47
N THR A 691 -17.42 -8.76 15.89
CA THR A 691 -17.17 -10.11 16.42
C THR A 691 -15.68 -10.44 16.40
N VAL A 692 -15.03 -10.36 15.24
CA VAL A 692 -13.63 -10.73 15.08
C VAL A 692 -12.71 -9.64 15.63
N LEU A 693 -12.77 -8.45 15.05
CA LEU A 693 -11.78 -7.40 15.34
C LEU A 693 -11.80 -6.95 16.82
N ARG A 694 -12.97 -6.73 17.41
CA ARG A 694 -13.08 -6.30 18.82
C ARG A 694 -13.28 -7.46 19.78
N GLY A 695 -14.23 -8.34 19.48
CA GLY A 695 -14.62 -9.43 20.38
C GLY A 695 -13.52 -10.47 20.59
N GLU A 696 -12.73 -10.77 19.55
CA GLU A 696 -11.71 -11.82 19.61
C GLU A 696 -10.29 -11.24 19.70
N TRP A 697 -9.98 -10.18 18.93
CA TRP A 697 -8.62 -9.61 18.93
C TRP A 697 -8.41 -8.51 19.96
N GLY A 698 -9.49 -7.94 20.52
CA GLY A 698 -9.41 -6.91 21.55
C GLY A 698 -9.04 -5.52 21.03
N PHE A 699 -9.20 -5.24 19.73
CA PHE A 699 -8.95 -3.92 19.15
C PHE A 699 -9.76 -2.82 19.86
N GLN A 700 -9.13 -1.68 20.17
CA GLN A 700 -9.75 -0.55 20.88
C GLN A 700 -9.70 0.77 20.06
N GLY A 701 -9.30 0.68 18.80
CA GLY A 701 -9.12 1.82 17.92
C GLY A 701 -10.35 2.15 17.08
N ILE A 702 -10.12 2.94 16.02
CA ILE A 702 -11.14 3.33 15.04
C ILE A 702 -11.09 2.43 13.80
N VAL A 703 -12.28 2.12 13.28
CA VAL A 703 -12.46 1.61 11.92
C VAL A 703 -13.07 2.71 11.07
N MET A 704 -12.51 2.94 9.90
CA MET A 704 -13.06 3.83 8.90
C MET A 704 -13.42 3.07 7.63
N THR A 705 -14.35 3.60 6.84
CA THR A 705 -14.58 3.11 5.48
C THR A 705 -13.40 3.47 4.57
N ASP A 706 -13.30 2.78 3.44
CA ASP A 706 -12.61 3.35 2.28
C ASP A 706 -13.41 4.57 1.74
N TRP A 707 -12.78 5.39 0.90
CA TRP A 707 -13.32 6.67 0.42
C TRP A 707 -14.55 6.47 -0.46
N TRP A 708 -15.72 6.87 0.01
CA TRP A 708 -17.04 6.70 -0.61
C TRP A 708 -17.47 5.25 -0.77
N ALA A 709 -17.03 4.37 0.14
CA ALA A 709 -17.41 2.96 0.11
C ALA A 709 -18.92 2.79 0.26
N LYS A 710 -19.48 1.82 -0.47
CA LYS A 710 -20.87 1.43 -0.26
C LYS A 710 -21.02 0.59 0.99
N ILE A 711 -22.21 0.61 1.55
CA ILE A 711 -22.58 -0.12 2.76
C ILE A 711 -23.94 -0.79 2.51
N ASN A 712 -24.13 -2.01 2.98
CA ASN A 712 -25.44 -2.66 2.97
C ASN A 712 -25.79 -3.32 4.31
N ASP A 713 -27.10 -3.50 4.50
CA ASP A 713 -27.64 -4.54 5.36
C ASP A 713 -27.80 -5.82 4.54
N GLU A 714 -27.84 -6.97 5.20
CA GLU A 714 -27.96 -8.25 4.49
C GLU A 714 -29.26 -8.32 3.67
N GLY A 715 -29.14 -8.64 2.38
CA GLY A 715 -30.26 -8.72 1.45
C GLY A 715 -30.74 -7.35 0.93
N GLU A 716 -30.12 -6.25 1.35
CA GLU A 716 -30.35 -4.93 0.77
C GLU A 716 -29.27 -4.56 -0.25
N GLU A 717 -29.65 -3.69 -1.19
CA GLU A 717 -28.74 -3.10 -2.14
C GLU A 717 -27.71 -2.18 -1.45
N PRO A 718 -26.45 -2.19 -1.89
CA PRO A 718 -25.38 -1.38 -1.32
C PRO A 718 -25.54 0.09 -1.68
N ARG A 719 -25.40 0.97 -0.69
CA ARG A 719 -25.60 2.42 -0.81
C ARG A 719 -24.50 3.18 -0.07
N ILE A 720 -24.15 4.36 -0.57
CA ILE A 720 -23.12 5.23 0.03
C ILE A 720 -23.63 6.00 1.27
N ASN A 721 -24.93 5.97 1.56
CA ASN A 721 -25.53 6.76 2.63
C ASN A 721 -26.23 5.90 3.71
N ASN A 722 -25.94 4.59 3.75
CA ASN A 722 -26.45 3.69 4.79
C ASN A 722 -25.55 3.68 6.04
N PHE A 723 -25.39 4.84 6.68
CA PHE A 723 -24.52 5.01 7.85
C PHE A 723 -25.05 4.25 9.08
N ALA A 724 -26.36 3.99 9.14
CA ALA A 724 -26.91 3.14 10.18
C ALA A 724 -26.32 1.72 10.14
N ALA A 725 -26.17 1.12 8.96
CA ALA A 725 -25.52 -0.19 8.81
C ALA A 725 -24.05 -0.17 9.25
N MET A 726 -23.32 0.90 8.89
CA MET A 726 -21.94 1.13 9.30
C MET A 726 -21.79 1.21 10.83
N ALA A 727 -22.60 2.06 11.48
CA ALA A 727 -22.60 2.24 12.93
C ALA A 727 -22.98 0.96 13.68
N LYS A 728 -24.01 0.23 13.21
CA LYS A 728 -24.39 -1.09 13.75
C LYS A 728 -23.21 -2.06 13.73
N ALA A 729 -22.47 -2.10 12.62
CA ALA A 729 -21.30 -2.95 12.44
C ALA A 729 -20.09 -2.53 13.29
N GLN A 730 -20.11 -1.33 13.86
CA GLN A 730 -18.98 -0.68 14.51
C GLN A 730 -17.85 -0.30 13.52
N ASN A 731 -18.18 -0.03 12.27
CA ASN A 731 -17.33 0.84 11.48
C ASN A 731 -17.66 2.27 11.92
N ASP A 732 -16.66 2.99 12.43
CA ASP A 732 -16.87 4.19 13.24
C ASP A 732 -16.97 5.45 12.39
N LEU A 733 -16.29 5.49 11.24
CA LEU A 733 -16.13 6.70 10.44
C LEU A 733 -16.46 6.43 8.97
N TYR A 734 -17.44 7.14 8.44
CA TYR A 734 -17.66 7.21 7.00
C TYR A 734 -16.68 8.20 6.38
N MET A 735 -15.81 7.71 5.51
CA MET A 735 -14.90 8.52 4.71
C MET A 735 -15.45 8.58 3.28
N VAL A 736 -15.82 9.72 2.72
CA VAL A 736 -15.96 11.04 3.35
C VAL A 736 -17.26 11.72 2.93
N CYS A 737 -17.79 12.54 3.83
CA CYS A 737 -18.79 13.55 3.52
C CYS A 737 -18.11 14.82 3.00
N THR A 738 -18.85 15.61 2.23
CA THR A 738 -18.31 16.83 1.64
C THR A 738 -18.30 17.97 2.68
N ASP A 739 -19.36 18.07 3.49
CA ASP A 739 -19.48 18.91 4.68
C ASP A 739 -20.17 18.09 5.78
N ALA A 740 -19.39 17.59 6.73
CA ALA A 740 -19.88 16.69 7.76
C ALA A 740 -20.88 17.36 8.74
N SER A 741 -20.84 18.69 8.84
CA SER A 741 -21.62 19.45 9.82
C SER A 741 -23.10 19.59 9.47
N ILE A 742 -23.47 19.42 8.19
CA ILE A 742 -24.84 19.67 7.70
C ILE A 742 -25.55 18.44 7.13
N ASN A 743 -24.95 17.25 7.20
CA ASN A 743 -25.47 16.02 6.58
C ASN A 743 -25.81 16.19 5.09
N ASP A 744 -24.86 16.69 4.30
CA ASP A 744 -25.05 16.84 2.85
C ASP A 744 -25.16 15.51 2.10
N SER A 745 -24.68 14.42 2.72
CA SER A 745 -24.79 13.05 2.24
C SER A 745 -26.21 12.48 2.30
N ASP A 746 -27.16 13.16 2.97
CA ASP A 746 -28.51 12.65 3.23
C ASP A 746 -28.46 11.22 3.80
N ASP A 747 -27.64 11.04 4.84
CA ASP A 747 -27.46 9.74 5.47
C ASP A 747 -28.67 9.34 6.33
N ASN A 748 -28.81 8.03 6.54
CA ASN A 748 -29.96 7.47 7.24
C ASN A 748 -29.80 7.32 8.76
N THR A 749 -28.82 7.95 9.40
CA THR A 749 -28.52 7.76 10.84
C THR A 749 -29.68 8.17 11.73
N LEU A 750 -30.11 9.43 11.64
CA LEU A 750 -31.19 9.99 12.48
C LEU A 750 -32.56 9.35 12.17
N SER A 751 -32.83 9.06 10.89
CA SER A 751 -34.07 8.39 10.49
C SER A 751 -34.13 6.94 11.00
N SER A 752 -33.00 6.24 11.02
CA SER A 752 -32.89 4.88 11.58
C SER A 752 -32.99 4.86 13.10
N LEU A 753 -32.42 5.87 13.78
CA LEU A 753 -32.56 6.03 15.23
C LEU A 753 -34.04 6.25 15.60
N LYS A 754 -34.73 7.15 14.90
CA LYS A 754 -36.17 7.39 15.07
C LYS A 754 -37.01 6.14 14.78
N ALA A 755 -36.59 5.32 13.81
CA ALA A 755 -37.27 4.07 13.47
C ALA A 755 -36.95 2.91 14.43
N GLY A 756 -35.96 3.06 15.33
CA GLY A 756 -35.50 2.01 16.24
C GLY A 756 -34.70 0.89 15.57
N THR A 757 -34.25 1.08 14.33
CA THR A 757 -33.40 0.10 13.61
C THR A 757 -31.92 0.28 13.97
N LEU A 758 -31.53 1.48 14.39
CA LEU A 758 -30.26 1.83 15.01
C LEU A 758 -30.53 2.26 16.47
N THR A 759 -29.64 1.90 17.39
CA THR A 759 -29.75 2.33 18.80
C THR A 759 -28.78 3.46 19.11
N ARG A 760 -29.12 4.29 20.10
CA ARG A 760 -28.24 5.37 20.56
C ARG A 760 -26.97 4.85 21.20
N GLY A 761 -27.04 3.73 21.94
CA GLY A 761 -25.87 3.05 22.51
C GLY A 761 -24.82 2.64 21.47
N GLU A 762 -25.24 2.26 20.25
CA GLU A 762 -24.30 1.96 19.16
C GLU A 762 -23.55 3.21 18.70
N LEU A 763 -24.25 4.32 18.49
CA LEU A 763 -23.61 5.59 18.13
C LEU A 763 -22.69 6.11 19.25
N GLN A 764 -23.08 5.95 20.51
CA GLN A 764 -22.25 6.31 21.66
C GLN A 764 -20.97 5.47 21.71
N ARG A 765 -21.06 4.16 21.41
CA ARG A 765 -19.88 3.30 21.27
C ARG A 765 -18.96 3.78 20.13
N ASN A 766 -19.51 4.13 18.96
CA ASN A 766 -18.71 4.68 17.86
C ASN A 766 -18.03 6.01 18.27
N ALA A 767 -18.78 6.92 18.90
CA ALA A 767 -18.25 8.18 19.40
C ALA A 767 -17.13 7.98 20.43
N ALA A 768 -17.28 7.01 21.34
CA ALA A 768 -16.27 6.65 22.32
C ALA A 768 -14.98 6.11 21.66
N ASN A 769 -15.09 5.28 20.61
CA ASN A 769 -13.94 4.81 19.83
C ASN A 769 -13.18 5.99 19.19
N ILE A 770 -13.92 6.90 18.54
CA ILE A 770 -13.35 8.09 17.87
C ILE A 770 -12.67 9.01 18.88
N CYS A 771 -13.33 9.31 20.00
CA CYS A 771 -12.77 10.14 21.06
C CYS A 771 -11.55 9.47 21.74
N GLY A 772 -11.62 8.15 21.94
CA GLY A 772 -10.53 7.35 22.52
C GLY A 772 -9.29 7.32 21.64
N PHE A 773 -9.47 7.34 20.32
CA PHE A 773 -8.38 7.55 19.38
C PHE A 773 -7.82 8.98 19.49
N LEU A 774 -8.68 9.99 19.31
CA LEU A 774 -8.29 11.41 19.22
C LEU A 774 -7.64 11.94 20.51
N MET A 775 -7.98 11.40 21.68
CA MET A 775 -7.35 11.84 22.93
C MET A 775 -5.85 11.53 23.00
N ASN A 776 -5.36 10.62 22.16
CA ASN A 776 -3.97 10.21 22.11
C ASN A 776 -3.17 10.84 20.96
N THR A 777 -3.79 11.69 20.14
CA THR A 777 -3.14 12.28 18.96
C THR A 777 -2.45 13.61 19.26
N HIS A 778 -1.58 14.03 18.35
CA HIS A 778 -1.01 15.38 18.36
C HIS A 778 -2.06 16.46 18.05
N ALA A 779 -3.17 16.13 17.39
CA ALA A 779 -4.27 17.07 17.20
C ALA A 779 -4.85 17.58 18.52
N LEU A 780 -5.08 16.70 19.51
CA LEU A 780 -5.53 17.15 20.84
C LEU A 780 -4.45 18.00 21.52
N GLU A 781 -3.18 17.59 21.44
CA GLU A 781 -2.08 18.37 22.00
C GLU A 781 -2.05 19.80 21.43
N ARG A 782 -2.19 19.95 20.11
CA ARG A 782 -2.25 21.25 19.43
C ARG A 782 -3.44 22.09 19.91
N MET A 783 -4.62 21.48 20.02
CA MET A 783 -5.84 22.15 20.50
C MET A 783 -5.68 22.70 21.92
N GLU A 784 -5.00 21.97 22.80
CA GLU A 784 -4.75 22.38 24.19
C GLU A 784 -3.46 23.20 24.37
N GLY A 785 -2.87 23.68 23.27
CA GLY A 785 -1.67 24.55 23.29
C GLY A 785 -0.36 23.83 23.64
N ILE A 786 -0.36 22.50 23.68
CA ILE A 786 0.84 21.68 23.88
C ILE A 786 1.57 21.58 22.54
N GLN A 787 2.58 22.43 22.36
CA GLN A 787 3.37 22.44 21.12
C GLN A 787 4.41 21.31 21.09
N THR A 788 4.38 20.55 19.99
CA THR A 788 5.46 19.67 19.54
C THR A 788 6.11 20.30 18.31
N SER A 789 7.41 20.63 18.41
CA SER A 789 8.18 21.18 17.28
C SER A 789 9.10 20.13 16.70
N VAL A 790 9.15 20.06 15.37
CA VAL A 790 10.11 19.24 14.63
C VAL A 790 11.19 20.16 14.06
N GLU A 791 12.44 19.92 14.42
CA GLU A 791 13.61 20.53 13.78
C GLU A 791 14.11 19.58 12.70
N VAL A 792 14.23 20.06 11.46
CA VAL A 792 14.82 19.29 10.36
C VAL A 792 16.31 19.65 10.26
N ILE A 793 17.18 18.64 10.25
CA ILE A 793 18.63 18.81 10.08
C ILE A 793 19.10 18.00 8.86
N GLY A 794 20.21 18.42 8.26
CA GLY A 794 20.81 17.72 7.11
C GLY A 794 20.07 17.92 5.78
N GLU A 795 19.12 18.86 5.73
CA GLU A 795 18.41 19.30 4.52
C GLU A 795 19.26 20.35 3.78
N THR A 796 19.21 20.37 2.44
CA THR A 796 19.88 21.41 1.65
C THR A 796 18.93 22.59 1.41
N ASP A 797 19.45 23.82 1.24
CA ASP A 797 18.64 25.05 1.08
C ASP A 797 17.60 25.00 -0.06
N GLN A 798 17.70 24.03 -0.98
CA GLN A 798 16.78 23.83 -2.11
C GLN A 798 15.49 23.06 -1.75
N GLU A 799 15.39 22.46 -0.56
CA GLU A 799 14.26 21.61 -0.15
C GLU A 799 13.28 22.28 0.83
N ILE A 800 13.59 23.52 1.25
CA ILE A 800 12.72 24.32 2.12
C ILE A 800 11.44 24.69 1.36
N THR A 801 10.40 23.87 1.50
CA THR A 801 9.06 24.21 1.06
C THR A 801 8.47 25.26 1.99
N SER A 802 7.86 26.31 1.42
CA SER A 802 7.15 27.30 2.23
C SER A 802 5.90 26.68 2.84
N ASP A 803 5.72 26.84 4.16
CA ASP A 803 4.46 26.60 4.90
C ASP A 803 3.39 27.65 4.50
N ALA A 804 3.20 27.89 3.20
CA ALA A 804 2.28 28.90 2.72
C ALA A 804 0.85 28.47 3.04
N GLU A 805 0.13 29.31 3.78
CA GLU A 805 -1.28 29.11 4.04
C GLU A 805 -2.04 29.08 2.70
N VAL A 806 -2.77 27.99 2.46
CA VAL A 806 -3.61 27.86 1.26
C VAL A 806 -4.88 28.68 1.48
N THR A 807 -5.11 29.67 0.63
CA THR A 807 -6.35 30.47 0.67
C THR A 807 -7.49 29.71 0.02
N TYR A 808 -8.62 29.58 0.73
CA TYR A 808 -9.85 28.97 0.23
C TYR A 808 -10.80 30.05 -0.31
N TYR A 809 -11.11 29.96 -1.60
CA TYR A 809 -11.99 30.90 -2.28
C TYR A 809 -13.38 30.29 -2.47
N LYS A 810 -14.40 30.92 -1.88
CA LYS A 810 -15.80 30.49 -2.05
C LYS A 810 -16.28 30.73 -3.48
N VAL A 811 -16.90 29.72 -4.10
CA VAL A 811 -17.43 29.80 -5.48
C VAL A 811 -18.90 29.41 -5.50
N GLU A 812 -19.77 30.37 -5.77
CA GLU A 812 -21.21 30.15 -5.96
C GLU A 812 -21.50 29.73 -7.42
N ASP A 813 -21.29 30.66 -8.37
CA ASP A 813 -21.44 30.43 -9.82
C ASP A 813 -20.17 30.79 -10.59
N GLU A 814 -19.49 31.85 -10.16
CA GLU A 814 -18.27 32.34 -10.77
C GLU A 814 -17.35 32.96 -9.73
N ILE A 815 -16.04 32.77 -9.90
CA ILE A 815 -15.04 33.59 -9.24
C ILE A 815 -13.90 33.94 -10.20
N SER A 816 -13.34 35.14 -10.06
CA SER A 816 -12.06 35.52 -10.67
C SER A 816 -11.04 35.79 -9.56
N ILE A 817 -9.95 35.03 -9.58
CA ILE A 817 -8.83 35.16 -8.63
C ILE A 817 -7.73 35.95 -9.34
N SER A 818 -7.25 37.03 -8.72
CA SER A 818 -6.09 37.76 -9.22
C SER A 818 -4.83 36.90 -9.05
N LEU A 819 -4.01 36.88 -10.09
CA LEU A 819 -2.69 36.26 -10.09
C LEU A 819 -1.57 37.31 -10.09
N ASP A 820 -1.89 38.56 -9.76
CA ASP A 820 -0.91 39.64 -9.71
C ASP A 820 0.18 39.31 -8.66
N GLY A 821 1.44 39.32 -9.09
CA GLY A 821 2.58 39.00 -8.23
C GLY A 821 2.87 37.51 -8.03
N VAL A 822 2.14 36.62 -8.71
CA VAL A 822 2.46 35.19 -8.75
C VAL A 822 3.80 34.95 -9.45
N ASP A 823 4.67 34.15 -8.83
CA ASP A 823 5.92 33.71 -9.42
C ASP A 823 5.66 32.65 -10.51
N THR A 824 5.86 33.05 -11.76
CA THR A 824 5.71 32.22 -12.96
C THR A 824 7.05 31.64 -13.44
N GLY A 825 8.04 31.63 -12.57
CA GLY A 825 9.32 30.98 -12.82
C GLY A 825 9.14 29.52 -13.23
N LYS A 826 10.11 29.00 -13.97
CA LYS A 826 10.15 27.60 -14.37
C LYS A 826 10.06 26.70 -13.13
N ASP A 827 9.18 25.70 -13.23
CA ASP A 827 8.91 24.68 -12.23
C ASP A 827 8.30 25.26 -10.92
N LYS A 828 7.65 26.43 -11.00
CA LYS A 828 6.90 27.05 -9.89
C LYS A 828 5.42 26.71 -9.92
N ASP A 829 4.84 26.65 -8.73
CA ASP A 829 3.41 26.42 -8.49
C ASP A 829 2.78 27.66 -7.83
N PHE A 830 1.57 28.03 -8.26
CA PHE A 830 0.64 28.83 -7.47
C PHE A 830 -0.43 27.94 -6.86
N VAL A 831 -0.45 27.84 -5.52
CA VAL A 831 -1.33 26.95 -4.76
C VAL A 831 -2.49 27.74 -4.15
N PHE A 832 -3.71 27.27 -4.36
CA PHE A 832 -4.93 27.84 -3.79
C PHE A 832 -6.00 26.76 -3.66
N ALA A 833 -7.07 27.03 -2.93
CA ALA A 833 -8.21 26.11 -2.84
C ALA A 833 -9.52 26.79 -3.21
N LEU A 834 -10.48 26.02 -3.70
CA LEU A 834 -11.85 26.47 -3.92
C LEU A 834 -12.78 25.80 -2.90
N ASP A 835 -13.74 26.56 -2.38
CA ASP A 835 -14.91 26.08 -1.63
C ASP A 835 -16.13 26.17 -2.55
N LEU A 836 -16.36 25.09 -3.31
CA LEU A 836 -17.36 25.01 -4.37
C LEU A 836 -18.75 24.73 -3.79
N GLN A 837 -19.69 25.64 -3.99
CA GLN A 837 -21.09 25.43 -3.60
C GLN A 837 -21.85 24.54 -4.59
N LYS A 838 -21.27 24.26 -5.77
CA LYS A 838 -21.81 23.37 -6.81
C LYS A 838 -20.71 22.44 -7.31
N LEU A 839 -20.98 21.15 -7.41
CA LEU A 839 -20.05 20.18 -8.00
C LEU A 839 -20.42 19.95 -9.47
N GLY A 840 -19.42 19.75 -10.33
CA GLY A 840 -19.66 19.54 -11.75
C GLY A 840 -18.62 20.12 -12.68
N GLY A 841 -19.06 20.40 -13.90
CA GLY A 841 -18.23 20.97 -14.96
C GLY A 841 -18.05 22.46 -14.79
N TYR A 842 -16.80 22.91 -14.85
CA TYR A 842 -16.39 24.30 -14.81
C TYR A 842 -15.66 24.67 -16.10
N ARG A 843 -15.94 25.88 -16.58
CA ARG A 843 -15.12 26.55 -17.58
C ARG A 843 -14.06 27.36 -16.85
N VAL A 844 -12.81 26.99 -17.06
CA VAL A 844 -11.64 27.65 -16.46
C VAL A 844 -10.99 28.52 -17.52
N GLU A 845 -10.75 29.78 -17.19
CA GLU A 845 -10.12 30.76 -18.08
C GLU A 845 -8.87 31.31 -17.40
N VAL A 846 -7.71 31.19 -18.06
CA VAL A 846 -6.45 31.79 -17.59
C VAL A 846 -6.08 32.93 -18.54
N THR A 847 -5.85 34.12 -17.98
CA THR A 847 -5.37 35.29 -18.72
C THR A 847 -3.89 35.51 -18.44
N ALA A 848 -3.06 35.41 -19.49
CA ALA A 848 -1.62 35.55 -19.42
C ALA A 848 -1.06 36.25 -20.68
N LYS A 849 0.16 36.78 -20.59
CA LYS A 849 0.92 37.31 -21.73
C LYS A 849 2.38 36.84 -21.69
N SER A 850 3.09 37.00 -22.80
CA SER A 850 4.52 36.77 -22.91
C SER A 850 5.16 37.67 -23.97
N ASP A 851 6.33 38.21 -23.64
CA ASP A 851 7.17 38.98 -24.56
C ASP A 851 8.10 38.10 -25.41
N LEU A 852 8.04 36.77 -25.25
CA LEU A 852 8.82 35.81 -26.03
C LEU A 852 8.30 35.69 -27.47
N SER A 853 9.06 35.02 -28.33
CA SER A 853 8.68 34.81 -29.74
C SER A 853 7.40 33.99 -29.87
N GLU A 854 6.65 34.17 -30.96
CA GLU A 854 5.43 33.42 -31.25
C GLU A 854 5.64 31.90 -31.38
N LEU A 855 6.90 31.46 -31.50
CA LEU A 855 7.31 30.05 -31.52
C LEU A 855 7.55 29.47 -30.12
N ALA A 856 7.65 30.30 -29.09
CA ALA A 856 7.78 29.84 -27.71
C ALA A 856 6.56 28.99 -27.32
N GLN A 857 6.80 27.95 -26.50
CA GLN A 857 5.76 27.09 -25.94
C GLN A 857 5.78 27.26 -24.42
N LEU A 858 4.72 27.85 -23.89
CA LEU A 858 4.63 28.27 -22.49
C LEU A 858 3.37 27.67 -21.86
N PRO A 859 3.41 26.39 -21.45
CA PRO A 859 2.27 25.74 -20.83
C PRO A 859 2.15 26.11 -19.35
N ALA A 860 0.95 26.50 -18.95
CA ALA A 860 0.53 26.51 -17.55
C ALA A 860 -0.44 25.35 -17.32
N THR A 861 -0.19 24.50 -16.33
CA THR A 861 -1.00 23.30 -16.07
C THR A 861 -1.81 23.47 -14.80
N LEU A 862 -3.12 23.31 -14.88
CA LEU A 862 -3.97 23.23 -13.70
C LEU A 862 -3.98 21.79 -13.21
N ILE A 863 -3.47 21.60 -12.00
CA ILE A 863 -3.40 20.32 -11.30
C ILE A 863 -4.40 20.36 -10.14
N TYR A 864 -5.19 19.30 -10.01
CA TYR A 864 -6.17 19.10 -8.96
C TYR A 864 -5.94 17.70 -8.38
N GLN A 865 -5.84 17.60 -7.05
CA GLN A 865 -5.52 16.33 -6.39
C GLN A 865 -4.25 15.65 -6.93
N SER A 866 -3.20 16.42 -7.23
CA SER A 866 -1.97 15.93 -7.89
C SER A 866 -2.17 15.27 -9.27
N VAL A 867 -3.36 15.38 -9.88
CA VAL A 867 -3.67 14.93 -11.23
C VAL A 867 -3.72 16.14 -12.17
N PRO A 868 -3.01 16.14 -13.31
CA PRO A 868 -3.13 17.18 -14.33
C PRO A 868 -4.52 17.16 -14.96
N MET A 869 -5.28 18.25 -14.79
CA MET A 869 -6.66 18.34 -15.30
C MET A 869 -6.74 19.06 -16.64
N ALA A 870 -5.92 20.10 -16.83
CA ALA A 870 -5.94 20.91 -18.03
C ALA A 870 -4.61 21.62 -18.26
N VAL A 871 -4.19 21.69 -19.53
CA VAL A 871 -3.02 22.46 -19.95
C VAL A 871 -3.47 23.69 -20.76
N PHE A 872 -3.05 24.87 -20.30
CA PHE A 872 -3.21 26.16 -20.95
C PHE A 872 -1.92 26.50 -21.69
N SER A 873 -1.83 26.09 -22.96
CA SER A 873 -0.64 26.30 -23.78
C SER A 873 -0.65 27.68 -24.43
N PHE A 874 0.17 28.59 -23.91
CA PHE A 874 0.41 29.88 -24.54
C PHE A 874 1.62 29.81 -25.47
N ASN A 875 1.59 30.64 -26.50
CA ASN A 875 2.79 31.00 -27.26
C ASN A 875 3.22 32.41 -26.88
N GLY A 876 4.37 32.88 -27.38
CA GLY A 876 4.70 34.31 -27.32
C GLY A 876 3.54 35.16 -27.80
N THR A 877 3.11 36.13 -26.98
CA THR A 877 1.90 36.93 -27.25
C THR A 877 2.22 38.33 -27.75
N GLY A 878 3.50 38.68 -27.89
CA GLY A 878 3.95 40.02 -28.26
C GLY A 878 3.63 41.06 -27.17
N GLY A 879 3.55 40.62 -25.91
CA GLY A 879 3.19 41.48 -24.76
C GLY A 879 1.69 41.70 -24.57
N GLU A 880 0.83 41.12 -25.43
CA GLU A 880 -0.62 41.26 -25.33
C GLU A 880 -1.24 40.19 -24.43
N TRP A 881 -2.23 40.58 -23.62
CA TRP A 881 -2.98 39.64 -22.77
C TRP A 881 -3.87 38.73 -23.62
N LYS A 882 -3.69 37.41 -23.48
CA LYS A 882 -4.53 36.39 -24.10
C LYS A 882 -5.21 35.55 -23.03
N THR A 883 -6.43 35.09 -23.33
CA THR A 883 -7.20 34.21 -22.46
C THR A 883 -7.39 32.85 -23.13
N ILE A 884 -6.96 31.78 -22.46
CA ILE A 884 -7.19 30.40 -22.88
C ILE A 884 -8.25 29.78 -21.98
N LYS A 885 -9.17 29.02 -22.59
CA LYS A 885 -10.30 28.38 -21.92
C LYS A 885 -10.16 26.88 -21.96
N ARG A 886 -10.47 26.23 -20.84
CA ARG A 886 -10.53 24.76 -20.69
C ARG A 886 -11.77 24.37 -19.91
N LYS A 887 -12.20 23.12 -20.08
CA LYS A 887 -13.24 22.51 -19.25
C LYS A 887 -12.57 21.58 -18.26
N VAL A 888 -12.98 21.67 -17.00
CA VAL A 888 -12.49 20.83 -15.90
C VAL A 888 -13.70 20.38 -15.09
N VAL A 889 -13.63 19.20 -14.48
CA VAL A 889 -14.67 18.69 -13.59
C VAL A 889 -14.12 18.68 -12.17
N PHE A 890 -14.89 19.24 -11.24
CA PHE A 890 -14.62 19.16 -9.81
C PHE A 890 -15.70 18.32 -9.13
N HIS A 891 -15.26 17.34 -8.36
CA HIS A 891 -16.12 16.39 -7.66
C HIS A 891 -16.00 16.50 -6.12
N ASN A 892 -15.12 17.35 -5.60
CA ASN A 892 -15.04 17.68 -4.17
C ASN A 892 -15.37 19.15 -3.96
N LYS A 893 -16.03 19.49 -2.85
CA LYS A 893 -16.28 20.88 -2.45
C LYS A 893 -14.99 21.64 -2.24
N TYR A 894 -14.04 21.02 -1.53
CA TYR A 894 -12.75 21.59 -1.23
C TYR A 894 -11.72 21.17 -2.28
N ALA A 895 -11.61 21.96 -3.35
CA ALA A 895 -10.69 21.67 -4.43
C ALA A 895 -9.35 22.38 -4.19
N VAL A 896 -8.36 21.66 -3.67
CA VAL A 896 -6.97 22.16 -3.57
C VAL A 896 -6.31 22.04 -4.94
N LEU A 897 -5.83 23.17 -5.46
CA LEU A 897 -5.39 23.36 -6.84
C LEU A 897 -3.98 23.93 -6.90
N ARG A 898 -3.27 23.54 -7.96
CA ARG A 898 -2.00 24.15 -8.34
C ARG A 898 -2.07 24.62 -9.78
N LEU A 899 -1.60 25.84 -10.03
CA LEU A 899 -1.28 26.31 -11.37
C LEU A 899 0.23 26.23 -11.55
N TYR A 900 0.69 25.19 -12.25
CA TYR A 900 2.09 24.87 -12.49
C TYR A 900 2.62 25.54 -13.76
N PHE A 901 3.78 26.19 -13.66
CA PHE A 901 4.45 26.86 -14.78
C PHE A 901 5.68 26.07 -15.23
N ALA A 902 5.58 25.35 -16.34
CA ALA A 902 6.66 24.46 -16.78
C ALA A 902 7.85 25.19 -17.42
N GLN A 903 7.69 26.47 -17.76
CA GLN A 903 8.70 27.30 -18.43
C GLN A 903 8.63 28.75 -17.94
N ASN A 904 9.77 29.43 -17.97
CA ASN A 904 9.84 30.87 -17.72
C ASN A 904 9.16 31.66 -18.85
N GLY A 905 8.69 32.88 -18.52
CA GLY A 905 8.33 33.89 -19.52
C GLY A 905 6.84 34.16 -19.70
N LEU A 906 5.99 33.61 -18.83
CA LEU A 906 4.59 34.05 -18.70
C LEU A 906 4.47 35.15 -17.65
N GLU A 907 3.66 36.16 -17.93
CA GLU A 907 3.10 37.03 -16.90
C GLU A 907 1.60 36.71 -16.82
N VAL A 908 1.09 36.44 -15.61
CA VAL A 908 -0.31 36.04 -15.39
C VAL A 908 -1.09 37.18 -14.73
N GLN A 909 -2.35 37.34 -15.10
CA GLN A 909 -3.23 38.37 -14.54
C GLN A 909 -4.30 37.76 -13.63
N LYS A 910 -4.99 36.73 -14.11
CA LYS A 910 -6.11 36.12 -13.39
C LYS A 910 -6.43 34.72 -13.87
N ILE A 911 -7.08 33.97 -13.00
CA ILE A 911 -7.78 32.73 -13.31
C ILE A 911 -9.26 32.88 -12.94
N THR A 912 -10.16 32.53 -13.84
CA THR A 912 -11.60 32.59 -13.65
C THR A 912 -12.20 31.20 -13.71
N PHE A 913 -13.02 30.85 -12.72
CA PHE A 913 -13.81 29.63 -12.68
C PHE A 913 -15.27 30.00 -12.87
N ARG A 914 -15.93 29.43 -13.87
CA ARG A 914 -17.37 29.61 -14.10
C ARG A 914 -18.04 28.26 -14.17
N PHE A 915 -19.06 28.06 -13.34
CA PHE A 915 -19.89 26.87 -13.37
C PHE A 915 -20.57 26.73 -14.75
N ASP A 916 -20.45 25.56 -15.37
CA ASP A 916 -20.99 25.25 -16.71
C ASP A 916 -22.18 24.29 -16.60
N ARG A 917 -22.04 23.20 -15.82
CA ARG A 917 -23.09 22.19 -15.62
C ARG A 917 -22.90 21.42 -14.30
N GLU A 918 -24.00 20.93 -13.73
CA GLU A 918 -23.96 19.94 -12.64
C GLU A 918 -23.39 18.61 -13.13
N LEU A 919 -22.94 17.75 -12.21
CA LEU A 919 -22.69 16.34 -12.50
C LEU A 919 -24.00 15.69 -12.99
N GLU A 920 -23.96 14.95 -14.08
CA GLU A 920 -25.17 14.46 -14.75
C GLU A 920 -25.86 13.31 -13.96
N ARG A 921 -25.18 12.73 -12.95
CA ARG A 921 -25.75 11.88 -11.88
C ARG A 921 -25.00 12.08 -10.55
N LYS A 922 -25.69 11.97 -9.42
CA LYS A 922 -25.05 11.89 -8.08
C LYS A 922 -24.09 10.69 -7.93
N ASN A 923 -24.24 9.65 -8.76
CA ASN A 923 -23.32 8.50 -8.83
C ASN A 923 -22.07 8.72 -9.70
N ASP A 924 -21.99 9.86 -10.41
CA ASP A 924 -20.86 10.18 -11.29
C ASP A 924 -19.57 10.46 -10.52
N VAL A 925 -19.59 10.66 -9.20
CA VAL A 925 -18.33 10.78 -8.44
C VAL A 925 -17.58 9.45 -8.53
N ILE A 926 -18.24 8.32 -8.26
CA ILE A 926 -17.64 6.99 -8.35
C ILE A 926 -17.40 6.59 -9.82
N GLU A 927 -18.31 6.89 -10.75
CA GLU A 927 -18.09 6.61 -12.19
C GLU A 927 -17.02 7.52 -12.82
N ALA A 928 -16.80 8.76 -12.35
CA ALA A 928 -15.70 9.62 -12.82
C ALA A 928 -14.33 9.22 -12.25
N TYR A 929 -14.30 8.52 -11.11
CA TYR A 929 -13.09 7.86 -10.60
C TYR A 929 -12.83 6.50 -11.30
N VAL A 930 -13.86 5.78 -11.76
CA VAL A 930 -13.75 4.38 -12.20
C VAL A 930 -13.95 4.14 -13.70
N ASN A 931 -14.63 5.02 -14.45
CA ASN A 931 -14.96 4.81 -15.87
C ASN A 931 -14.88 6.10 -16.71
N SER A 932 -13.68 6.65 -16.93
CA SER A 932 -13.49 7.76 -17.88
C SER A 932 -13.42 7.33 -19.36
N ASN A 933 -14.06 6.22 -19.74
CA ASN A 933 -13.93 5.61 -21.08
C ASN A 933 -15.26 5.47 -21.84
N ASP A 934 -16.20 6.40 -21.66
CA ASP A 934 -17.23 6.69 -22.67
C ASP A 934 -17.11 8.12 -23.20
#